data_AF-A0A831RDV1-F1
#
_entry.id   AF-A0A831RDV1-F1
#
_cell.length_a   1.000
_cell.length_b   1.000
_cell.length_c   1.000
_cell.angle_alpha   90.00
_cell.angle_beta   90.00
_cell.angle_gamma   90.00
#
_symmetry.space_group_name_H-M   'P 1'
#
loop_
_entity.id
_entity.type
_entity.pdbx_description
1 polymer ?
#
loop_
_entity_poly.entity_id
_entity_poly.type
_entity_poly.pdbx_seq_one_letter_code
_entity_poly.pdbx_strand_id
1 'polypeptide(L)'
;MYNPIRAIFDRLTGRSSSLTNPEQWLVDYFGGGGDTNAGREVSEDNALAMSTVYACVTLISETIASLPLRLYRKTDDGGREPVPGQVDDTVNTRPNPEMTSFDWRNAAVGHLLLWGNCYGLIERDRLGRLLAIWPIVPHRVAVKRKNSRIIYRISTSDGRTRDYQTDDIFHVKAFGYNGLVGQSVISFTREAIGLGLAAEEFGARFFGSGANPGLVLEHPARLSDEALKHLRESTERGYSGLGKSHKLMIVEDGMKATRVTIPPSDSQFIELRGFQREEICQIFKVPPHMVGLVTKSTSWGSGIEQQQIGFVVNTLRPWLVRWEQAMNKALLSETQRARGMFFEHRVEGLLRGDIKTRYGSYRIARQWGWLSVNDIRRLENMEPVDGGDQYLAPMNMVPLEDAGKIGLQKQGSPPGQPSTPDQGGTDNEEKSSREYRECGCGNHAAHDDRGEIRALEPEEIPAAGLINAAVDNRSLIQRAFDSLVAAETDSLRVLLAEAGIDFTPAEIHRIIDDFYRKMPPVVKRKLQSALFRYQDDVSVQAQKMIGKGGAGKALRRELDKWKREYLGSLAKRYTADGLKQMNTIINGASATDLLRAINARLDTWDLTRAGRYADEELVRAGNAMARETWARQGVTKLRWITRGPKTCPFCRQLSGKVVGIEKPFLENGETLYASDGKNWMAMNGKKMHPPIHRGCVCVIVPESGTRINHFAVARLGGAHAGYLKNLELMSGTRQLEKAIRAKEKQIARHQDKIENPKKYIPGWATLDQRHREDLVNRKWPDDIERLRAQMEIDKELLKELSK
;
A
#
# COMPACT_ATOMS: atom_id res chain seq x y z
N MET A 1 -11.74 -52.00 12.98
CA MET A 1 -11.28 -52.52 14.29
C MET A 1 -9.94 -51.85 14.59
N TYR A 2 -9.79 -51.20 15.74
CA TYR A 2 -8.61 -50.43 16.15
C TYR A 2 -7.79 -51.26 17.15
N ASN A 3 -6.45 -51.36 17.02
CA ASN A 3 -5.48 -51.10 18.10
C ASN A 3 -3.98 -51.18 17.66
N PRO A 4 -3.05 -50.47 18.32
CA PRO A 4 -2.08 -49.53 17.75
C PRO A 4 -0.71 -49.67 18.46
N ILE A 5 0.12 -48.62 18.52
CA ILE A 5 1.34 -48.50 19.34
C ILE A 5 2.56 -49.27 18.79
N ARG A 6 3.01 -48.93 17.58
CA ARG A 6 4.43 -48.56 17.38
C ARG A 6 4.79 -47.89 16.06
N ALA A 7 3.83 -47.16 15.47
CA ALA A 7 4.13 -45.98 14.66
C ALA A 7 4.61 -44.77 15.52
N ILE A 8 5.07 -44.99 16.76
CA ILE A 8 5.39 -43.96 17.77
C ILE A 8 6.82 -44.10 18.32
N PHE A 9 7.64 -44.98 17.72
CA PHE A 9 9.10 -44.85 17.81
C PHE A 9 9.67 -44.69 16.40
N ASP A 10 9.01 -43.82 15.65
CA ASP A 10 9.66 -42.75 14.90
C ASP A 10 11.21 -42.83 14.97
N ARG A 11 11.82 -42.80 13.78
CA ARG A 11 12.71 -41.66 13.53
C ARG A 11 14.06 -41.64 14.26
N LEU A 12 14.51 -42.74 14.87
CA LEU A 12 15.72 -42.66 15.71
C LEU A 12 17.04 -43.19 15.16
N THR A 13 17.11 -44.03 14.12
CA THR A 13 18.43 -44.43 13.57
C THR A 13 18.42 -44.89 12.11
N GLY A 14 18.84 -44.02 11.19
CA GLY A 14 19.67 -44.44 10.04
C GLY A 14 18.96 -44.81 8.74
N ARG A 15 19.01 -43.90 7.76
CA ARG A 15 19.14 -44.28 6.34
C ARG A 15 20.59 -44.03 5.92
N SER A 16 21.22 -45.04 5.33
CA SER A 16 22.59 -45.00 4.82
C SER A 16 22.62 -44.52 3.37
N SER A 17 23.41 -43.48 3.11
CA SER A 17 23.72 -42.96 1.77
C SER A 17 24.68 -43.91 1.02
N SER A 18 24.48 -44.10 -0.30
CA SER A 18 25.37 -44.91 -1.16
C SER A 18 25.90 -44.08 -2.33
N LEU A 19 27.02 -44.49 -2.95
CA LEU A 19 27.63 -43.75 -4.07
C LEU A 19 26.75 -43.69 -5.34
N THR A 20 25.85 -44.66 -5.53
CA THR A 20 24.91 -44.71 -6.66
C THR A 20 23.58 -44.01 -6.40
N ASN A 21 23.28 -43.66 -5.14
CA ASN A 21 22.13 -42.88 -4.75
C ASN A 21 22.44 -42.11 -3.44
N PRO A 22 23.23 -41.03 -3.53
CA PRO A 22 23.64 -40.28 -2.35
C PRO A 22 22.46 -39.48 -1.79
N GLU A 23 22.26 -39.54 -0.48
CA GLU A 23 21.36 -38.64 0.23
C GLU A 23 21.73 -37.17 -0.07
N GLN A 24 20.73 -36.32 -0.30
CA GLN A 24 20.90 -34.95 -0.80
C GLN A 24 21.91 -34.13 -0.01
N TRP A 25 21.94 -34.29 1.32
CA TRP A 25 22.89 -33.59 2.20
C TRP A 25 24.36 -33.92 1.89
N LEU A 26 24.66 -35.09 1.32
CA LEU A 26 26.00 -35.52 0.94
C LEU A 26 26.43 -34.86 -0.38
N VAL A 27 25.48 -34.67 -1.31
CA VAL A 27 25.67 -33.89 -2.54
C VAL A 27 25.87 -32.42 -2.19
N ASP A 28 25.06 -31.89 -1.27
CA ASP A 28 25.17 -30.51 -0.77
C ASP A 28 26.51 -30.26 -0.04
N TYR A 29 27.07 -31.28 0.63
CA TYR A 29 28.35 -31.17 1.35
C TYR A 29 29.59 -31.20 0.44
N PHE A 30 29.55 -31.90 -0.70
CA PHE A 30 30.69 -32.02 -1.61
C PHE A 30 30.55 -31.24 -2.92
N GLY A 31 29.35 -30.77 -3.28
CA GLY A 31 29.01 -30.23 -4.61
C GLY A 31 29.11 -28.72 -4.80
N GLY A 32 29.32 -27.90 -3.76
CA GLY A 32 29.54 -26.45 -3.94
C GLY A 32 28.33 -25.62 -4.42
N GLY A 33 27.17 -26.24 -4.56
CA GLY A 33 25.88 -25.62 -4.91
C GLY A 33 24.85 -26.72 -5.11
N GLY A 34 23.69 -26.62 -4.47
CA GLY A 34 22.64 -27.64 -4.61
C GLY A 34 21.76 -27.37 -5.82
N ASP A 35 21.63 -28.32 -6.75
CA ASP A 35 20.69 -28.25 -7.88
C ASP A 35 19.27 -27.94 -7.40
N THR A 36 18.67 -26.86 -7.90
CA THR A 36 17.29 -26.47 -7.58
C THR A 36 16.29 -27.20 -8.47
N ASN A 37 15.01 -27.24 -8.07
CA ASN A 37 13.96 -27.82 -8.94
C ASN A 37 13.79 -27.05 -10.27
N ALA A 38 14.27 -25.80 -10.32
CA ALA A 38 14.32 -24.99 -11.53
C ALA A 38 15.51 -25.35 -12.46
N GLY A 39 16.34 -26.33 -12.09
CA GLY A 39 17.49 -26.78 -12.88
C GLY A 39 18.66 -25.80 -12.86
N ARG A 40 18.70 -24.87 -11.89
CA ARG A 40 19.81 -23.95 -11.68
C ARG A 40 20.57 -24.32 -10.42
N GLU A 41 21.88 -24.39 -10.52
CA GLU A 41 22.77 -24.46 -9.37
C GLU A 41 22.74 -23.12 -8.64
N VAL A 42 22.62 -23.15 -7.30
CA VAL A 42 22.65 -21.95 -6.47
C VAL A 42 23.71 -22.12 -5.38
N SER A 43 24.61 -21.14 -5.32
CA SER A 43 25.68 -21.02 -4.33
C SER A 43 25.78 -19.57 -3.85
N GLU A 44 26.49 -19.33 -2.75
CA GLU A 44 26.67 -17.97 -2.23
C GLU A 44 27.35 -17.04 -3.24
N ASP A 45 28.24 -17.57 -4.09
CA ASP A 45 28.95 -16.79 -5.10
C ASP A 45 28.03 -16.45 -6.29
N ASN A 46 27.27 -17.42 -6.80
CA ASN A 46 26.43 -17.19 -7.98
C ASN A 46 25.13 -16.45 -7.65
N ALA A 47 24.66 -16.50 -6.40
CA ALA A 47 23.46 -15.78 -5.97
C ALA A 47 23.63 -14.27 -6.12
N LEU A 48 24.85 -13.75 -5.95
CA LEU A 48 25.16 -12.34 -6.18
C LEU A 48 25.03 -11.91 -7.65
N ALA A 49 25.01 -12.84 -8.61
CA ALA A 49 24.73 -12.51 -10.01
C ALA A 49 23.29 -12.00 -10.19
N MET A 50 22.37 -12.38 -9.29
CA MET A 50 21.02 -11.83 -9.26
C MET A 50 21.06 -10.41 -8.67
N SER A 51 20.75 -9.42 -9.51
CA SER A 51 20.78 -7.99 -9.14
C SER A 51 20.09 -7.62 -7.83
N THR A 52 18.98 -8.29 -7.50
CA THR A 52 18.21 -8.00 -6.27
C THR A 52 18.87 -8.58 -5.02
N VAL A 53 19.53 -9.74 -5.13
CA VAL A 53 20.34 -10.30 -4.03
C VAL A 53 21.53 -9.38 -3.77
N TYR A 54 22.26 -9.02 -4.84
CA TYR A 54 23.37 -8.07 -4.76
C TYR A 54 22.96 -6.77 -4.06
N ALA A 55 21.88 -6.12 -4.54
CA ALA A 55 21.40 -4.86 -3.98
C ALA A 55 20.98 -4.97 -2.49
N CYS A 56 20.36 -6.07 -2.07
CA CYS A 56 20.00 -6.26 -0.67
C CYS A 56 21.23 -6.47 0.21
N VAL A 57 22.19 -7.28 -0.26
CA VAL A 57 23.42 -7.59 0.48
C VAL A 57 24.26 -6.33 0.65
N THR A 58 24.53 -5.60 -0.44
CA THR A 58 25.35 -4.37 -0.39
C THR A 58 24.68 -3.28 0.42
N LEU A 59 23.36 -3.07 0.26
CA LEU A 59 22.64 -2.06 1.05
C LEU A 59 22.81 -2.32 2.55
N ILE A 60 22.64 -3.56 3.01
CA ILE A 60 22.78 -3.87 4.45
C ILE A 60 24.25 -3.78 4.87
N SER A 61 25.17 -4.38 4.11
CA SER A 61 26.58 -4.48 4.50
C SER A 61 27.28 -3.11 4.51
N GLU A 62 27.06 -2.29 3.49
CA GLU A 62 27.62 -0.93 3.40
C GLU A 62 27.01 -0.01 4.46
N THR A 63 25.69 -0.12 4.71
CA THR A 63 25.06 0.67 5.77
C THR A 63 25.65 0.33 7.13
N ILE A 64 25.79 -0.95 7.48
CA ILE A 64 26.39 -1.37 8.76
C ILE A 64 27.87 -0.97 8.84
N ALA A 65 28.63 -1.13 7.77
CA ALA A 65 30.04 -0.75 7.71
C ALA A 65 30.25 0.77 7.82
N SER A 66 29.30 1.58 7.36
CA SER A 66 29.36 3.05 7.46
C SER A 66 29.09 3.57 8.87
N LEU A 67 28.43 2.79 9.73
CA LEU A 67 28.08 3.23 11.08
C LEU A 67 29.32 3.29 11.97
N PRO A 68 29.53 4.38 12.74
CA PRO A 68 30.58 4.42 13.74
C PRO A 68 30.35 3.34 14.81
N LEU A 69 31.40 2.56 15.10
CA LEU A 69 31.38 1.52 16.13
C LEU A 69 32.49 1.83 17.13
N ARG A 70 32.09 2.16 18.37
CA ARG A 70 33.02 2.64 19.40
C ARG A 70 32.95 1.79 20.64
N LEU A 71 34.07 1.74 21.36
CA LEU A 71 34.15 1.16 22.69
C LEU A 71 33.71 2.19 23.73
N TYR A 72 32.79 1.79 24.61
CA TYR A 72 32.27 2.59 25.70
C TYR A 72 32.51 1.92 27.05
N ARG A 73 32.48 2.71 28.12
CA ARG A 73 32.39 2.26 29.51
C ARG A 73 31.14 2.85 30.14
N LYS A 74 30.38 2.04 30.89
CA LYS A 74 29.26 2.53 31.71
C LYS A 74 29.77 3.39 32.85
N THR A 75 29.15 4.53 33.08
CA THR A 75 29.42 5.38 34.25
C THR A 75 28.49 5.02 35.41
N ASP A 76 28.88 5.36 36.63
CA ASP A 76 28.11 5.04 37.84
C ASP A 76 26.71 5.70 37.84
N ASP A 77 26.59 6.85 37.17
CA ASP A 77 25.33 7.59 37.01
C ASP A 77 24.40 7.02 35.92
N GLY A 78 24.72 5.84 35.37
CA GLY A 78 23.91 5.17 34.34
C GLY A 78 24.16 5.66 32.90
N GLY A 79 25.12 6.56 32.72
CA GLY A 79 25.58 7.04 31.41
C GLY A 79 26.64 6.14 30.76
N ARG A 80 27.28 6.64 29.71
CA ARG A 80 28.43 5.99 29.06
C ARG A 80 29.43 7.01 28.53
N GLU A 81 30.70 6.63 28.52
CA GLU A 81 31.80 7.44 27.99
C GLU A 81 32.67 6.63 27.02
N PRO A 82 33.21 7.24 25.94
CA PRO A 82 34.08 6.54 25.01
C PRO A 82 35.40 6.16 25.67
N VAL A 83 35.90 4.97 25.36
CA VAL A 83 37.19 4.45 25.84
C VAL A 83 38.17 4.40 24.67
N PRO A 84 38.93 5.48 24.41
CA PRO A 84 39.92 5.47 23.34
C PRO A 84 41.06 4.50 23.69
N GLY A 85 41.63 3.87 22.66
CA GLY A 85 42.77 2.97 22.83
C GLY A 85 42.94 2.03 21.65
N GLN A 86 43.94 1.14 21.74
CA GLN A 86 44.29 0.21 20.67
C GLN A 86 43.14 -0.68 20.21
N VAL A 87 42.30 -1.14 21.16
CA VAL A 87 41.15 -2.00 20.85
C VAL A 87 40.06 -1.23 20.08
N ASP A 88 39.78 0.02 20.46
CA ASP A 88 38.85 0.91 19.75
C ASP A 88 39.38 1.23 18.35
N ASP A 89 40.67 1.56 18.23
CA ASP A 89 41.32 1.89 16.95
C ASP A 89 41.39 0.69 15.98
N THR A 90 41.68 -0.51 16.47
CA THR A 90 41.69 -1.73 15.65
C THR A 90 40.31 -1.97 15.04
N VAL A 91 39.25 -1.85 15.84
CA VAL A 91 37.88 -2.10 15.34
C VAL A 91 37.37 -0.97 14.45
N ASN A 92 37.63 0.28 14.80
CA ASN A 92 37.00 1.44 14.17
C ASN A 92 37.79 2.03 13.00
N THR A 93 39.12 1.86 12.98
CA THR A 93 40.00 2.46 11.97
C THR A 93 40.56 1.39 11.04
N ARG A 94 41.31 0.44 11.60
CA ARG A 94 42.14 -0.50 10.82
C ARG A 94 42.20 -1.87 11.52
N PRO A 95 41.30 -2.81 11.18
CA PRO A 95 41.24 -4.13 11.79
C PRO A 95 42.43 -5.01 11.45
N ASN A 96 43.09 -4.76 10.32
CA ASN A 96 44.36 -5.37 9.97
C ASN A 96 45.12 -4.42 9.02
N PRO A 97 46.42 -4.63 8.78
CA PRO A 97 47.21 -3.73 7.92
C PRO A 97 46.71 -3.61 6.46
N GLU A 98 45.90 -4.55 5.98
CA GLU A 98 45.46 -4.63 4.58
C GLU A 98 44.09 -4.00 4.33
N MET A 99 43.28 -3.81 5.37
CA MET A 99 41.88 -3.40 5.23
C MET A 99 41.54 -2.21 6.14
N THR A 100 40.70 -1.31 5.62
CA THR A 100 40.02 -0.34 6.50
C THR A 100 38.93 -1.03 7.32
N SER A 101 38.47 -0.40 8.40
CA SER A 101 37.32 -0.89 9.15
C SER A 101 36.07 -1.04 8.28
N PHE A 102 35.88 -0.15 7.30
CA PHE A 102 34.76 -0.24 6.36
C PHE A 102 34.87 -1.51 5.51
N ASP A 103 36.01 -1.74 4.84
CA ASP A 103 36.20 -2.89 3.94
C ASP A 103 36.01 -4.22 4.68
N TRP A 104 36.61 -4.32 5.87
CA TRP A 104 36.52 -5.54 6.67
C TRP A 104 35.10 -5.79 7.15
N ARG A 105 34.40 -4.77 7.67
CA ARG A 105 33.01 -4.91 8.11
C ARG A 105 32.06 -5.19 6.95
N ASN A 106 32.29 -4.57 5.80
CA ASN A 106 31.50 -4.81 4.59
C ASN A 106 31.61 -6.28 4.16
N ALA A 107 32.83 -6.80 4.04
CA ALA A 107 33.07 -8.21 3.71
C ALA A 107 32.51 -9.16 4.78
N ALA A 108 32.71 -8.84 6.06
CA ALA A 108 32.24 -9.63 7.19
C ALA A 108 30.71 -9.71 7.29
N VAL A 109 30.00 -8.60 7.07
CA VAL A 109 28.53 -8.59 6.99
C VAL A 109 28.05 -9.33 5.75
N GLY A 110 28.72 -9.17 4.60
CA GLY A 110 28.46 -9.96 3.40
C GLY A 110 28.56 -11.47 3.67
N HIS A 111 29.62 -11.89 4.36
CA HIS A 111 29.79 -13.29 4.78
C HIS A 111 28.61 -13.77 5.65
N LEU A 112 28.17 -12.93 6.59
CA LEU A 112 27.05 -13.22 7.48
C LEU A 112 25.71 -13.33 6.75
N LEU A 113 25.46 -12.49 5.74
CA LEU A 113 24.22 -12.46 4.97
C LEU A 113 24.13 -13.63 3.98
N LEU A 114 25.25 -14.05 3.40
CA LEU A 114 25.30 -15.11 2.40
C LEU A 114 25.43 -16.49 3.07
N TRP A 115 26.52 -16.74 3.80
CA TRP A 115 26.82 -18.03 4.42
C TRP A 115 26.24 -18.22 5.83
N GLY A 116 25.57 -17.19 6.37
CA GLY A 116 25.03 -17.22 7.73
C GLY A 116 26.07 -17.09 8.84
N ASN A 117 27.35 -16.98 8.49
CA ASN A 117 28.46 -16.99 9.43
C ASN A 117 29.54 -16.01 8.96
N CYS A 118 30.11 -15.28 9.92
CA CYS A 118 31.29 -14.47 9.70
C CYS A 118 32.39 -14.91 10.67
N TYR A 119 33.59 -15.15 10.14
CA TYR A 119 34.75 -15.54 10.91
C TYR A 119 35.91 -14.55 10.73
N GLY A 120 36.59 -14.25 11.82
CA GLY A 120 37.84 -13.51 11.83
C GLY A 120 38.87 -14.18 12.74
N LEU A 121 40.11 -14.35 12.27
CA LEU A 121 41.21 -14.82 13.09
C LEU A 121 41.75 -13.65 13.92
N ILE A 122 41.74 -13.81 15.24
CA ILE A 122 42.19 -12.79 16.18
C ILE A 122 43.69 -12.97 16.38
N GLU A 123 44.45 -11.93 16.03
CA GLU A 123 45.88 -11.86 16.31
C GLU A 123 46.12 -11.00 17.56
N ARG A 124 46.88 -11.55 18.51
CA ARG A 124 47.23 -10.87 19.77
C ARG A 124 48.74 -10.84 19.96
N ASP A 125 49.22 -9.81 20.65
CA ASP A 125 50.62 -9.74 21.05
C ASP A 125 50.92 -10.68 22.24
N ARG A 126 52.20 -10.72 22.66
CA ARG A 126 52.65 -11.55 23.81
C ARG A 126 51.99 -11.16 25.14
N LEU A 127 51.41 -9.97 25.24
CA LEU A 127 50.69 -9.48 26.42
C LEU A 127 49.16 -9.69 26.29
N GLY A 128 48.70 -10.37 25.24
CA GLY A 128 47.29 -10.67 25.00
C GLY A 128 46.48 -9.50 24.42
N ARG A 129 47.13 -8.40 24.03
CA ARG A 129 46.46 -7.23 23.43
C ARG A 129 46.11 -7.52 21.97
N LEU A 130 44.94 -7.05 21.54
CA LEU A 130 44.47 -7.19 20.16
C LEU A 130 45.39 -6.41 19.21
N LEU A 131 45.94 -7.10 18.20
CA LEU A 131 46.75 -6.53 17.13
C LEU A 131 45.98 -6.41 15.82
N ALA A 132 45.31 -7.49 15.42
CA ALA A 132 44.58 -7.55 14.16
C ALA A 132 43.44 -8.57 14.19
N ILE A 133 42.51 -8.42 13.25
CA ILE A 133 41.43 -9.35 12.97
C ILE A 133 41.47 -9.64 11.46
N TRP A 134 41.83 -10.86 11.10
CA TRP A 134 41.96 -11.30 9.72
C TRP A 134 40.67 -11.96 9.23
N PRO A 135 40.05 -11.50 8.13
CA PRO A 135 38.82 -12.13 7.64
C PRO A 135 39.10 -13.56 7.16
N ILE A 136 38.15 -14.45 7.41
CA ILE A 136 38.22 -15.83 6.93
C ILE A 136 36.96 -16.14 6.15
N VAL A 137 37.13 -16.61 4.92
CA VAL A 137 35.98 -17.00 4.08
C VAL A 137 35.27 -18.20 4.71
N PRO A 138 33.94 -18.15 4.92
CA PRO A 138 33.22 -19.16 5.70
C PRO A 138 33.37 -20.60 5.22
N HIS A 139 33.47 -20.84 3.90
CA HIS A 139 33.61 -22.19 3.35
C HIS A 139 34.91 -22.91 3.81
N ARG A 140 35.89 -22.16 4.33
CA ARG A 140 37.17 -22.70 4.83
C ARG A 140 37.11 -23.14 6.28
N VAL A 141 35.98 -22.93 6.97
CA VAL A 141 35.85 -23.13 8.41
C VAL A 141 34.87 -24.26 8.72
N ALA A 142 35.33 -25.28 9.42
CA ALA A 142 34.49 -26.32 10.00
C ALA A 142 34.47 -26.20 11.53
N VAL A 143 33.30 -25.93 12.09
CA VAL A 143 33.10 -25.78 13.54
C VAL A 143 32.63 -27.11 14.13
N LYS A 144 33.36 -27.63 15.12
CA LYS A 144 33.02 -28.89 15.80
C LYS A 144 33.10 -28.73 17.31
N ARG A 145 32.30 -29.51 18.03
CA ARG A 145 32.44 -29.65 19.48
C ARG A 145 33.29 -30.88 19.78
N LYS A 146 34.38 -30.71 20.53
CA LYS A 146 35.27 -31.78 20.97
C LYS A 146 35.56 -31.58 22.46
N ASN A 147 35.31 -32.61 23.27
CA ASN A 147 35.53 -32.58 24.72
C ASN A 147 34.87 -31.36 25.41
N SER A 148 33.60 -31.11 25.07
CA SER A 148 32.81 -29.95 25.55
C SER A 148 33.32 -28.55 25.15
N ARG A 149 34.40 -28.47 24.38
CA ARG A 149 34.95 -27.22 23.81
C ARG A 149 34.60 -27.09 22.34
N ILE A 150 34.45 -25.86 21.86
CA ILE A 150 34.23 -25.56 20.45
C ILE A 150 35.61 -25.35 19.80
N ILE A 151 35.85 -26.10 18.72
CA ILE A 151 37.08 -26.03 17.92
C ILE A 151 36.71 -25.59 16.50
N TYR A 152 37.53 -24.70 15.97
CA TYR A 152 37.41 -24.17 14.61
C TYR A 152 38.53 -24.77 13.77
N ARG A 153 38.19 -25.66 12.83
CA ARG A 153 39.15 -26.20 11.88
C ARG A 153 39.15 -25.33 10.64
N ILE A 154 40.31 -24.77 10.31
CA ILE A 154 40.46 -23.81 9.21
C ILE A 154 41.43 -24.37 8.19
N SER A 155 40.98 -24.44 6.94
CA SER A 155 41.82 -24.81 5.80
C SER A 155 42.66 -23.60 5.37
N THR A 156 43.98 -23.67 5.50
CA THR A 156 44.92 -22.63 5.10
C THR A 156 45.20 -22.65 3.59
N SER A 157 45.75 -21.58 3.04
CA SER A 157 45.96 -21.43 1.58
C SER A 157 47.00 -22.42 1.03
N ASP A 158 47.86 -22.96 1.90
CA ASP A 158 48.81 -24.03 1.61
C ASP A 158 48.19 -25.44 1.65
N GLY A 159 46.84 -25.55 1.72
CA GLY A 159 46.11 -26.82 1.72
C GLY A 159 46.15 -27.58 3.05
N ARG A 160 46.81 -27.04 4.08
CA ARG A 160 46.81 -27.64 5.43
C ARG A 160 45.54 -27.26 6.19
N THR A 161 45.24 -28.01 7.24
CA THR A 161 44.17 -27.66 8.18
C THR A 161 44.76 -27.39 9.56
N ARG A 162 44.32 -26.31 10.22
CA ARG A 162 44.72 -25.97 11.59
C ARG A 162 43.49 -25.84 12.47
N ASP A 163 43.61 -26.32 13.71
CA ASP A 163 42.55 -26.24 14.72
C ASP A 163 42.82 -25.03 15.64
N TYR A 164 41.82 -24.17 15.78
CA TYR A 164 41.84 -22.97 16.61
C TYR A 164 40.83 -23.07 17.74
N GLN A 165 41.14 -22.44 18.88
CA GLN A 165 40.22 -22.37 20.01
C GLN A 165 39.19 -21.25 19.81
N THR A 166 38.17 -21.23 20.67
CA THR A 166 37.12 -20.21 20.61
C THR A 166 37.66 -18.79 20.82
N ASP A 167 38.71 -18.63 21.63
CA ASP A 167 39.27 -17.32 21.97
C ASP A 167 40.15 -16.74 20.84
N ASP A 168 40.56 -17.58 19.89
CA ASP A 168 41.35 -17.18 18.71
C ASP A 168 40.46 -16.72 17.55
N ILE A 169 39.15 -16.96 17.60
CA ILE A 169 38.23 -16.74 16.48
C ILE A 169 37.10 -15.79 16.87
N PHE A 170 37.02 -14.66 16.18
CA PHE A 170 35.84 -13.82 16.12
C PHE A 170 34.78 -14.52 15.27
N HIS A 171 33.64 -14.91 15.87
CA HIS A 171 32.56 -15.59 15.17
C HIS A 171 31.21 -14.90 15.41
N VAL A 172 30.62 -14.36 14.34
CA VAL A 172 29.24 -13.85 14.31
C VAL A 172 28.34 -14.84 13.60
N LYS A 173 27.19 -15.15 14.21
CA LYS A 173 26.22 -16.12 13.69
C LYS A 173 24.91 -15.43 13.35
N ALA A 174 24.39 -15.74 12.17
CA ALA A 174 23.03 -15.42 11.78
C ALA A 174 22.04 -16.38 12.49
N PHE A 175 20.84 -16.50 11.96
CA PHE A 175 19.87 -17.48 12.44
C PHE A 175 20.38 -18.91 12.26
N GLY A 176 20.14 -19.80 13.24
CA GLY A 176 20.50 -21.21 13.17
C GLY A 176 19.96 -22.01 14.35
N TYR A 177 19.73 -23.31 14.17
CA TYR A 177 19.02 -24.16 15.13
C TYR A 177 19.91 -24.84 16.18
N ASN A 178 21.22 -24.99 15.91
CA ASN A 178 22.12 -25.79 16.74
C ASN A 178 22.98 -24.95 17.72
N GLY A 179 22.90 -23.62 17.64
CA GLY A 179 23.71 -22.69 18.44
C GLY A 179 25.22 -22.70 18.15
N LEU A 180 25.72 -23.56 17.27
CA LEU A 180 27.13 -23.69 16.90
C LEU A 180 27.47 -22.84 15.68
N VAL A 181 26.64 -22.87 14.64
CA VAL A 181 26.78 -22.12 13.38
C VAL A 181 25.44 -21.51 12.98
N GLY A 182 25.49 -20.37 12.30
CA GLY A 182 24.35 -19.85 11.54
C GLY A 182 24.13 -20.66 10.27
N GLN A 183 22.92 -20.57 9.73
CA GLN A 183 22.52 -21.21 8.48
C GLN A 183 22.66 -20.23 7.32
N SER A 184 23.15 -20.73 6.18
CA SER A 184 23.24 -19.97 4.94
C SER A 184 21.83 -19.58 4.48
N VAL A 185 21.59 -18.27 4.33
CA VAL A 185 20.32 -17.76 3.81
C VAL A 185 20.13 -18.26 2.38
N ILE A 186 21.20 -18.22 1.58
CA ILE A 186 21.22 -18.66 0.19
C ILE A 186 20.84 -20.13 0.07
N SER A 187 21.45 -21.00 0.87
CA SER A 187 21.14 -22.44 0.87
C SER A 187 19.68 -22.71 1.27
N PHE A 188 19.15 -22.01 2.28
CA PHE A 188 17.76 -22.19 2.74
C PHE A 188 16.73 -21.66 1.74
N THR A 189 17.06 -20.63 0.96
CA THR A 189 16.15 -20.00 -0.01
C THR A 189 16.54 -20.29 -1.46
N ARG A 190 17.34 -21.34 -1.69
CA ARG A 190 17.90 -21.68 -3.00
C ARG A 190 16.85 -21.88 -4.08
N GLU A 191 15.67 -22.41 -3.75
CA GLU A 191 14.58 -22.59 -4.71
C GLU A 191 14.03 -21.26 -5.23
N ALA A 192 13.84 -20.26 -4.36
CA ALA A 192 13.35 -18.94 -4.76
C ALA A 192 14.39 -18.21 -5.63
N ILE A 193 15.67 -18.28 -5.23
CA ILE A 193 16.79 -17.69 -5.98
C ILE A 193 16.95 -18.41 -7.34
N GLY A 194 16.92 -19.74 -7.33
CA GLY A 194 17.03 -20.57 -8.55
C GLY A 194 15.93 -20.30 -9.54
N LEU A 195 14.68 -20.14 -9.07
CA LEU A 195 13.55 -19.72 -9.91
C LEU A 195 13.76 -18.31 -10.50
N GLY A 196 14.32 -17.39 -9.71
CA GLY A 196 14.72 -16.05 -10.18
C GLY A 196 15.77 -16.11 -11.30
N LEU A 197 16.85 -16.85 -11.08
CA LEU A 197 17.94 -17.05 -12.06
C LEU A 197 17.46 -17.77 -13.33
N ALA A 198 16.54 -18.73 -13.19
CA ALA A 198 15.92 -19.43 -14.31
C ALA A 198 15.04 -18.48 -15.14
N ALA A 199 14.24 -17.63 -14.48
CA ALA A 199 13.42 -16.63 -15.17
C ALA A 199 14.29 -15.58 -15.87
N GLU A 200 15.41 -15.16 -15.28
CA GLU A 200 16.39 -14.26 -15.93
C GLU A 200 16.97 -14.87 -17.18
N GLU A 201 17.41 -16.12 -17.10
CA GLU A 201 17.96 -16.82 -18.25
C GLU A 201 16.93 -17.06 -19.33
N PHE A 202 15.72 -17.46 -18.97
CA PHE A 202 14.62 -17.61 -19.91
C PHE A 202 14.39 -16.29 -20.66
N GLY A 203 14.28 -15.16 -19.93
CA GLY A 203 14.15 -13.84 -20.54
C GLY A 203 15.33 -13.50 -21.44
N ALA A 204 16.56 -13.66 -20.95
CA ALA A 204 17.78 -13.37 -21.70
C ALA A 204 17.90 -14.20 -22.99
N ARG A 205 17.58 -15.50 -22.94
CA ARG A 205 17.59 -16.39 -24.11
C ARG A 205 16.43 -16.08 -25.06
N PHE A 206 15.25 -15.80 -24.53
CA PHE A 206 14.06 -15.43 -25.32
C PHE A 206 14.30 -14.15 -26.13
N PHE A 207 14.81 -13.09 -25.49
CA PHE A 207 15.13 -11.84 -26.16
C PHE A 207 16.42 -11.94 -27.00
N GLY A 208 17.44 -12.65 -26.51
CA GLY A 208 18.72 -12.85 -27.20
C GLY A 208 18.62 -13.66 -28.49
N SER A 209 17.63 -14.56 -28.60
CA SER A 209 17.36 -15.34 -29.80
C SER A 209 16.56 -14.59 -30.88
N GLY A 210 16.13 -13.35 -30.63
CA GLY A 210 15.59 -12.47 -31.67
C GLY A 210 14.10 -12.64 -31.99
N ALA A 211 13.25 -12.83 -30.97
CA ALA A 211 11.79 -12.91 -31.10
C ALA A 211 11.27 -13.99 -32.09
N ASN A 212 12.05 -15.06 -32.31
CA ASN A 212 11.60 -16.29 -32.97
C ASN A 212 11.48 -17.48 -31.99
N PRO A 213 10.81 -17.34 -30.83
CA PRO A 213 10.49 -18.50 -30.01
C PRO A 213 9.58 -19.43 -30.82
N GLY A 214 9.97 -20.70 -30.96
CA GLY A 214 9.08 -21.75 -31.43
C GLY A 214 8.91 -21.89 -32.95
N LEU A 215 9.90 -21.56 -33.78
CA LEU A 215 9.79 -21.90 -35.21
C LEU A 215 9.88 -23.43 -35.43
N VAL A 216 8.85 -24.02 -36.04
CA VAL A 216 8.82 -25.42 -36.47
C VAL A 216 8.91 -25.45 -37.99
N LEU A 217 9.94 -26.12 -38.51
CA LEU A 217 10.09 -26.43 -39.93
C LEU A 217 9.52 -27.83 -40.18
N GLU A 218 8.48 -27.93 -41.00
CA GLU A 218 7.85 -29.18 -41.41
C GLU A 218 8.28 -29.50 -42.85
N HIS A 219 8.90 -30.65 -43.07
CA HIS A 219 9.27 -31.15 -44.40
C HIS A 219 8.35 -32.33 -44.78
N PRO A 220 7.81 -32.38 -46.02
CA PRO A 220 6.83 -33.39 -46.42
C PRO A 220 7.37 -34.81 -46.54
N ALA A 221 8.69 -35.00 -46.61
CA ALA A 221 9.35 -36.31 -46.71
C ALA A 221 10.45 -36.51 -45.64
N ARG A 222 10.99 -37.72 -45.52
CA ARG A 222 12.12 -38.01 -44.63
C ARG A 222 13.42 -37.49 -45.25
N LEU A 223 14.12 -36.60 -44.55
CA LEU A 223 15.45 -36.11 -44.93
C LEU A 223 16.53 -37.16 -44.61
N SER A 224 17.63 -37.17 -45.38
CA SER A 224 18.86 -37.87 -45.00
C SER A 224 19.57 -37.15 -43.85
N ASP A 225 20.47 -37.85 -43.15
CA ASP A 225 21.20 -37.29 -42.00
C ASP A 225 22.05 -36.07 -42.40
N GLU A 226 22.70 -36.12 -43.56
CA GLU A 226 23.44 -34.98 -44.13
C GLU A 226 22.52 -33.80 -44.45
N ALA A 227 21.37 -34.04 -45.07
CA ALA A 227 20.42 -32.98 -45.42
C ALA A 227 19.83 -32.32 -44.17
N LEU A 228 19.52 -33.11 -43.14
CA LEU A 228 19.06 -32.61 -41.85
C LEU A 228 20.12 -31.74 -41.15
N LYS A 229 21.38 -32.17 -41.20
CA LYS A 229 22.51 -31.40 -40.65
C LYS A 229 22.69 -30.05 -41.36
N HIS A 230 22.69 -30.05 -42.69
CA HIS A 230 22.80 -28.82 -43.48
C HIS A 230 21.62 -27.87 -43.24
N LEU A 231 20.39 -28.40 -43.15
CA LEU A 231 19.20 -27.61 -42.84
C LEU A 231 19.31 -26.95 -41.45
N ARG A 232 19.78 -27.71 -40.45
CA ARG A 232 19.99 -27.20 -39.09
C ARG A 232 21.03 -26.08 -39.05
N GLU A 233 22.19 -26.31 -39.65
CA GLU A 233 23.29 -25.32 -39.69
C GLU A 233 22.88 -24.06 -40.46
N SER A 234 22.17 -24.21 -41.59
CA SER A 234 21.64 -23.08 -42.36
C SER A 234 20.63 -22.27 -41.55
N THR A 235 19.72 -22.95 -40.85
CA THR A 235 18.70 -22.31 -40.00
C THR A 235 19.33 -21.56 -38.82
N GLU A 236 20.24 -22.20 -38.09
CA GLU A 236 20.96 -21.57 -36.96
C GLU A 236 21.78 -20.36 -37.44
N ARG A 237 22.46 -20.47 -38.58
CA ARG A 237 23.26 -19.38 -39.17
C ARG A 237 22.40 -18.23 -39.69
N GLY A 238 21.25 -18.52 -40.28
CA GLY A 238 20.36 -17.52 -40.88
C GLY A 238 19.51 -16.76 -39.87
N TYR A 239 19.08 -17.42 -38.79
CA TYR A 239 17.95 -16.94 -37.97
C TYR A 239 18.21 -16.91 -36.46
N SER A 240 19.39 -17.34 -35.97
CA SER A 240 19.78 -17.19 -34.56
C SER A 240 20.55 -15.90 -34.28
N GLY A 241 20.12 -15.17 -33.25
CA GLY A 241 20.78 -13.98 -32.67
C GLY A 241 20.04 -12.65 -32.88
N LEU A 242 20.26 -11.70 -31.96
CA LEU A 242 19.61 -10.38 -31.90
C LEU A 242 19.61 -9.60 -33.23
N GLY A 243 20.69 -9.66 -34.02
CA GLY A 243 20.81 -8.95 -35.31
C GLY A 243 20.13 -9.63 -36.50
N LYS A 244 19.53 -10.81 -36.30
CA LYS A 244 18.84 -11.58 -37.35
C LYS A 244 17.33 -11.69 -37.10
N SER A 245 16.86 -11.10 -35.99
CA SER A 245 15.45 -10.81 -35.74
C SER A 245 14.86 -10.10 -36.97
N HIS A 246 13.71 -10.55 -37.46
CA HIS A 246 13.02 -10.01 -38.64
C HIS A 246 13.63 -10.33 -40.02
N LYS A 247 14.66 -11.18 -40.12
CA LYS A 247 15.06 -11.70 -41.44
C LYS A 247 13.92 -12.55 -42.03
N LEU A 248 13.60 -12.32 -43.30
CA LEU A 248 12.62 -13.11 -44.03
C LEU A 248 13.11 -14.56 -44.11
N MET A 249 12.26 -15.49 -43.70
CA MET A 249 12.54 -16.92 -43.85
C MET A 249 12.17 -17.40 -45.24
N ILE A 250 13.18 -17.86 -45.98
CA ILE A 250 13.00 -18.52 -47.27
C ILE A 250 12.94 -20.02 -47.00
N VAL A 251 11.89 -20.66 -47.49
CA VAL A 251 11.67 -22.11 -47.33
C VAL A 251 11.47 -22.72 -48.71
N GLU A 252 12.23 -23.77 -49.02
CA GLU A 252 12.25 -24.44 -50.32
C GLU A 252 11.68 -25.86 -50.21
N ASP A 253 11.50 -26.54 -51.35
CA ASP A 253 11.10 -27.96 -51.42
C ASP A 253 9.78 -28.31 -50.68
N GLY A 254 8.81 -27.38 -50.71
CA GLY A 254 7.50 -27.57 -50.08
C GLY A 254 7.50 -27.58 -48.55
N MET A 255 8.62 -27.24 -47.91
CA MET A 255 8.70 -27.08 -46.46
C MET A 255 7.80 -25.94 -45.96
N LYS A 256 7.25 -26.12 -44.76
CA LYS A 256 6.42 -25.11 -44.08
C LYS A 256 7.08 -24.63 -42.81
N ALA A 257 7.14 -23.31 -42.65
CA ALA A 257 7.61 -22.66 -41.45
C ALA A 257 6.40 -22.22 -40.60
N THR A 258 6.18 -22.89 -39.47
CA THR A 258 5.10 -22.55 -38.53
C THR A 258 5.69 -21.90 -37.29
N ARG A 259 5.19 -20.71 -36.93
CA ARG A 259 5.57 -20.06 -35.68
C ARG A 259 4.70 -20.61 -34.53
N VAL A 260 5.31 -21.34 -33.61
CA VAL A 260 4.70 -21.70 -32.33
C VAL A 260 4.78 -20.49 -31.42
N THR A 261 3.68 -19.74 -31.35
CA THR A 261 3.53 -18.67 -30.39
C THR A 261 3.53 -19.29 -28.99
N ILE A 262 4.59 -19.07 -28.21
CA ILE A 262 4.52 -19.24 -26.76
C ILE A 262 3.90 -17.94 -26.25
N PRO A 263 2.71 -17.94 -25.63
CA PRO A 263 2.14 -16.73 -25.07
C PRO A 263 2.34 -16.72 -23.55
N PRO A 264 3.49 -16.27 -23.01
CA PRO A 264 3.43 -15.42 -21.85
C PRO A 264 2.99 -14.04 -22.37
N SER A 265 1.86 -13.50 -21.92
CA SER A 265 1.62 -12.08 -22.19
C SER A 265 2.79 -11.32 -21.54
N ASP A 266 3.42 -10.39 -22.25
CA ASP A 266 4.61 -9.69 -21.74
C ASP A 266 4.37 -9.09 -20.33
N SER A 267 3.12 -8.71 -20.05
CA SER A 267 2.66 -8.28 -18.72
C SER A 267 2.85 -9.33 -17.62
N GLN A 268 2.53 -10.60 -17.88
CA GLN A 268 2.61 -11.69 -16.89
C GLN A 268 4.07 -12.05 -16.58
N PHE A 269 4.96 -12.03 -17.57
CA PHE A 269 6.38 -12.29 -17.33
C PHE A 269 7.03 -11.15 -16.54
N ILE A 270 6.69 -9.89 -16.87
CA ILE A 270 7.15 -8.72 -16.09
C ILE A 270 6.60 -8.77 -14.65
N GLU A 271 5.33 -9.15 -14.47
CA GLU A 271 4.72 -9.33 -13.15
C GLU A 271 5.43 -10.43 -12.34
N LEU A 272 5.74 -11.58 -12.94
CA LEU A 272 6.49 -12.67 -12.31
C LEU A 272 7.87 -12.18 -11.84
N ARG A 273 8.59 -11.47 -12.71
CA ARG A 273 9.90 -10.88 -12.38
C ARG A 273 9.77 -9.88 -11.24
N GLY A 274 8.71 -9.06 -11.23
CA GLY A 274 8.41 -8.14 -10.13
C GLY A 274 8.19 -8.88 -8.81
N PHE A 275 7.38 -9.93 -8.82
CA PHE A 275 7.10 -10.76 -7.64
C PHE A 275 8.37 -11.44 -7.09
N GLN A 276 9.19 -12.03 -7.97
CA GLN A 276 10.47 -12.64 -7.57
C GLN A 276 11.38 -11.64 -6.86
N ARG A 277 11.49 -10.41 -7.39
CA ARG A 277 12.32 -9.37 -6.76
C ARG A 277 11.76 -8.97 -5.39
N GLU A 278 10.43 -8.89 -5.23
CA GLU A 278 9.78 -8.64 -3.94
C GLU A 278 10.03 -9.78 -2.93
N GLU A 279 9.98 -11.03 -3.37
CA GLU A 279 10.27 -12.22 -2.55
C GLU A 279 11.72 -12.22 -2.04
N ILE A 280 12.70 -11.88 -2.89
CA ILE A 280 14.10 -11.71 -2.45
C ILE A 280 14.24 -10.58 -1.42
N CYS A 281 13.57 -9.45 -1.62
CA CYS A 281 13.56 -8.35 -0.65
C CYS A 281 13.01 -8.81 0.71
N GLN A 282 11.97 -9.62 0.71
CA GLN A 282 11.38 -10.20 1.92
C GLN A 282 12.38 -11.10 2.67
N ILE A 283 13.17 -11.92 1.95
CA ILE A 283 14.18 -12.80 2.55
C ILE A 283 15.21 -12.00 3.36
N PHE A 284 15.70 -10.89 2.81
CA PHE A 284 16.65 -10.00 3.49
C PHE A 284 16.00 -8.96 4.40
N LYS A 285 14.66 -8.91 4.46
CA LYS A 285 13.87 -7.90 5.16
C LYS A 285 14.19 -6.47 4.71
N VAL A 286 14.52 -6.30 3.43
CA VAL A 286 14.79 -4.98 2.84
C VAL A 286 13.49 -4.44 2.25
N PRO A 287 13.07 -3.20 2.58
CA PRO A 287 11.93 -2.59 1.90
C PRO A 287 12.19 -2.47 0.39
N PRO A 288 11.28 -2.93 -0.49
CA PRO A 288 11.52 -2.98 -1.93
C PRO A 288 11.96 -1.64 -2.55
N HIS A 289 11.41 -0.51 -2.07
CA HIS A 289 11.75 0.81 -2.59
C HIS A 289 13.24 1.17 -2.40
N MET A 290 13.92 0.61 -1.40
CA MET A 290 15.35 0.87 -1.14
C MET A 290 16.29 0.18 -2.15
N VAL A 291 15.77 -0.78 -2.92
CA VAL A 291 16.51 -1.46 -4.02
C VAL A 291 15.91 -1.13 -5.39
N GLY A 292 15.19 -0.01 -5.49
CA GLY A 292 14.63 0.51 -6.74
C GLY A 292 13.33 -0.15 -7.20
N LEU A 293 12.65 -0.93 -6.35
CA LEU A 293 11.30 -1.46 -6.63
C LEU A 293 10.23 -0.50 -6.12
N VAL A 294 9.90 0.50 -6.95
CA VAL A 294 8.92 1.55 -6.59
C VAL A 294 7.52 1.32 -7.16
N THR A 295 7.34 0.28 -7.99
CA THR A 295 6.11 0.03 -8.78
C THR A 295 4.84 -0.21 -7.94
N LYS A 296 4.97 -0.55 -6.65
CA LYS A 296 3.85 -0.71 -5.69
C LYS A 296 3.97 0.16 -4.43
N SER A 297 4.97 1.03 -4.33
CA SER A 297 5.12 1.88 -3.15
C SER A 297 4.22 3.12 -3.28
N THR A 298 3.08 3.09 -2.58
CA THR A 298 2.12 4.21 -2.47
C THR A 298 2.46 5.18 -1.34
N SER A 299 3.55 4.92 -0.62
CA SER A 299 4.05 5.78 0.44
C SER A 299 4.98 6.81 -0.18
N TRP A 300 4.52 8.04 -0.38
CA TRP A 300 5.36 9.20 -0.69
C TRP A 300 5.22 10.22 0.45
N GLY A 301 6.34 10.70 1.00
CA GLY A 301 6.37 11.53 2.22
C GLY A 301 6.60 10.71 3.49
N SER A 302 5.82 10.96 4.56
CA SER A 302 5.98 10.33 5.88
C SER A 302 5.92 8.80 5.88
N GLY A 303 5.25 8.19 4.88
CA GLY A 303 5.24 6.74 4.70
C GLY A 303 6.62 6.19 4.32
N ILE A 304 7.43 6.91 3.54
CA ILE A 304 8.82 6.52 3.22
C ILE A 304 9.67 6.65 4.48
N GLU A 305 9.53 7.75 5.22
CA GLU A 305 10.22 7.95 6.49
C GLU A 305 9.92 6.81 7.48
N GLN A 306 8.65 6.40 7.60
CA GLN A 306 8.26 5.25 8.44
C GLN A 306 8.82 3.93 7.93
N GLN A 307 8.93 3.73 6.61
CA GLN A 307 9.57 2.54 6.06
C GLN A 307 11.09 2.55 6.27
N GLN A 308 11.75 3.71 6.21
CA GLN A 308 13.16 3.88 6.55
C GLN A 308 13.40 3.59 8.04
N ILE A 309 12.54 4.10 8.93
CA ILE A 309 12.55 3.73 10.35
C ILE A 309 12.35 2.22 10.50
N GLY A 310 11.40 1.64 9.77
CA GLY A 310 11.15 0.19 9.73
C GLY A 310 12.39 -0.61 9.34
N PHE A 311 13.15 -0.17 8.35
CA PHE A 311 14.43 -0.77 7.95
C PHE A 311 15.47 -0.72 9.08
N VAL A 312 15.62 0.44 9.72
CA VAL A 312 16.57 0.58 10.85
C VAL A 312 16.17 -0.33 12.02
N VAL A 313 14.89 -0.32 12.40
CA VAL A 313 14.39 -1.02 13.59
C VAL A 313 14.32 -2.54 13.39
N ASN A 314 13.80 -2.99 12.25
CA ASN A 314 13.48 -4.40 12.03
C ASN A 314 14.57 -5.16 11.25
N THR A 315 15.40 -4.44 10.48
CA THR A 315 16.44 -5.04 9.63
C THR A 315 17.81 -4.79 10.21
N LEU A 316 18.23 -3.53 10.35
CA LEU A 316 19.61 -3.22 10.79
C LEU A 316 19.85 -3.54 12.26
N ARG A 317 19.00 -3.08 13.18
CA ARG A 317 19.21 -3.21 14.63
C ARG A 317 19.52 -4.65 15.08
N PRO A 318 18.80 -5.71 14.64
CA PRO A 318 19.16 -7.08 14.97
C PRO A 318 20.57 -7.48 14.54
N TRP A 319 21.05 -7.00 13.39
CA TRP A 319 22.42 -7.24 12.93
C TRP A 319 23.44 -6.49 13.77
N LEU A 320 23.18 -5.22 14.08
CA LEU A 320 24.05 -4.40 14.93
C LEU A 320 24.26 -5.04 16.31
N VAL A 321 23.17 -5.46 16.96
CA VAL A 321 23.22 -6.10 18.28
C VAL A 321 23.99 -7.43 18.24
N ARG A 322 23.81 -8.24 17.19
CA ARG A 322 24.58 -9.50 17.03
C ARG A 322 26.07 -9.22 16.93
N TRP A 323 26.44 -8.20 16.16
CA TRP A 323 27.83 -7.76 15.99
C TRP A 323 28.42 -7.24 17.30
N GLU A 324 27.74 -6.32 17.96
CA GLU A 324 28.17 -5.74 19.25
C GLU A 324 28.39 -6.83 20.29
N GLN A 325 27.44 -7.76 20.45
CA GLN A 325 27.56 -8.84 21.43
C GLN A 325 28.68 -9.82 21.07
N ALA A 326 28.87 -10.14 19.79
CA ALA A 326 29.97 -10.99 19.36
C ALA A 326 31.33 -10.33 19.63
N MET A 327 31.46 -9.02 19.38
CA MET A 327 32.69 -8.26 19.67
C MET A 327 32.95 -8.15 21.17
N ASN A 328 31.91 -7.86 21.95
CA ASN A 328 31.99 -7.83 23.42
C ASN A 328 32.48 -9.16 23.99
N LYS A 329 32.03 -10.27 23.40
CA LYS A 329 32.45 -11.61 23.81
C LYS A 329 33.89 -11.93 23.39
N ALA A 330 34.26 -11.66 22.14
CA ALA A 330 35.52 -12.14 21.55
C ALA A 330 36.72 -11.20 21.76
N LEU A 331 36.48 -9.88 21.78
CA LEU A 331 37.55 -8.89 21.79
C LEU A 331 37.87 -8.36 23.19
N LEU A 332 36.89 -8.31 24.07
CA LEU A 332 37.07 -7.87 25.45
C LEU A 332 37.40 -9.05 26.37
N SER A 333 38.25 -8.80 27.36
CA SER A 333 38.48 -9.74 28.47
C SER A 333 37.31 -9.73 29.46
N GLU A 334 37.22 -10.77 30.31
CA GLU A 334 36.22 -10.82 31.38
C GLU A 334 36.33 -9.62 32.33
N THR A 335 37.55 -9.18 32.65
CA THR A 335 37.80 -8.04 33.53
C THR A 335 37.35 -6.72 32.90
N GLN A 336 37.56 -6.52 31.59
CA GLN A 336 37.07 -5.34 30.87
C GLN A 336 35.53 -5.31 30.83
N ARG A 337 34.89 -6.45 30.56
CA ARG A 337 33.42 -6.57 30.60
C ARG A 337 32.86 -6.31 32.00
N ALA A 338 33.49 -6.85 33.04
CA ALA A 338 33.09 -6.63 34.43
C ALA A 338 33.20 -5.15 34.84
N ARG A 339 34.15 -4.41 34.27
CA ARG A 339 34.28 -2.95 34.39
C ARG A 339 33.28 -2.16 33.52
N GLY A 340 32.27 -2.83 32.96
CA GLY A 340 31.22 -2.20 32.17
C GLY A 340 31.65 -1.73 30.79
N MET A 341 32.73 -2.28 30.20
CA MET A 341 33.14 -1.95 28.83
C MET A 341 32.31 -2.71 27.79
N PHE A 342 31.86 -2.03 26.74
CA PHE A 342 31.09 -2.62 25.64
C PHE A 342 31.22 -1.82 24.33
N PHE A 343 31.17 -2.51 23.20
CA PHE A 343 31.04 -1.95 21.87
C PHE A 343 29.59 -1.61 21.55
N GLU A 344 29.38 -0.50 20.85
CA GLU A 344 28.07 -0.07 20.40
C GLU A 344 28.15 0.73 19.09
N HIS A 345 27.21 0.47 18.17
CA HIS A 345 27.02 1.28 16.97
C HIS A 345 26.24 2.56 17.27
N ARG A 346 26.66 3.66 16.64
CA ARG A 346 25.95 4.93 16.70
C ARG A 346 24.97 5.08 15.54
N VAL A 347 23.73 4.66 15.76
CA VAL A 347 22.66 4.68 14.74
C VAL A 347 22.28 6.11 14.34
N GLU A 348 22.56 7.11 15.18
CA GLU A 348 22.32 8.54 14.88
C GLU A 348 23.11 9.03 13.66
N GLY A 349 24.15 8.29 13.24
CA GLY A 349 24.89 8.54 12.01
C GLY A 349 24.01 8.51 10.75
N LEU A 350 22.93 7.72 10.74
CA LEU A 350 22.00 7.62 9.61
C LEU A 350 21.24 8.93 9.36
N LEU A 351 21.04 9.75 10.39
CA LEU A 351 20.33 11.04 10.29
C LEU A 351 21.19 12.16 9.70
N ARG A 352 22.47 11.94 9.38
CA ARG A 352 23.34 12.97 8.78
C ARG A 352 22.82 13.46 7.41
N GLY A 353 22.08 12.62 6.68
CA GLY A 353 21.48 12.99 5.39
C GLY A 353 20.22 13.86 5.49
N ASP A 354 19.55 13.90 6.65
CA ASP A 354 18.33 14.68 6.88
C ASP A 354 18.57 15.82 7.88
N ILE A 355 19.14 16.91 7.35
CA ILE A 355 19.47 18.11 8.12
C ILE A 355 18.22 18.70 8.79
N LYS A 356 17.06 18.66 8.12
CA LYS A 356 15.82 19.27 8.63
C LYS A 356 15.33 18.56 9.87
N THR A 357 15.22 17.23 9.84
CA THR A 357 14.79 16.45 11.01
C THR A 357 15.82 16.53 12.13
N ARG A 358 17.11 16.43 11.80
CA ARG A 358 18.22 16.55 12.76
C ARG A 358 18.21 17.90 13.48
N TYR A 359 18.15 19.01 12.76
CA TYR A 359 18.15 20.36 13.37
C TYR A 359 16.83 20.67 14.07
N GLY A 360 15.71 20.13 13.56
CA GLY A 360 14.42 20.16 14.25
C GLY A 360 14.50 19.51 15.64
N SER A 361 15.18 18.36 15.76
CA SER A 361 15.39 17.68 17.05
C SER A 361 16.23 18.51 18.02
N TYR A 362 17.29 19.18 17.54
CA TYR A 362 18.10 20.09 18.37
C TYR A 362 17.32 21.31 18.85
N ARG A 363 16.47 21.88 18.00
CA ARG A 363 15.59 22.98 18.39
C ARG A 363 14.66 22.56 19.53
N ILE A 364 14.04 21.39 19.43
CA ILE A 364 13.18 20.83 20.49
C ILE A 364 14.00 20.60 21.75
N ALA A 365 15.18 19.98 21.63
CA ALA A 365 16.02 19.68 22.78
C ALA A 365 16.51 20.94 23.52
N ARG A 366 16.86 21.99 22.76
CA ARG A 366 17.25 23.28 23.31
C ARG A 366 16.08 24.03 23.93
N GLN A 367 14.91 23.97 23.31
CA GLN A 367 13.68 24.56 23.84
C GLN A 367 13.31 23.96 25.21
N TRP A 368 13.49 22.66 25.39
CA TRP A 368 13.19 21.95 26.64
C TRP A 368 14.38 21.84 27.61
N GLY A 369 15.55 22.37 27.23
CA GLY A 369 16.64 22.59 28.18
C GLY A 369 17.57 21.44 28.47
N TRP A 370 17.49 20.32 27.75
CA TRP A 370 18.35 19.15 28.04
C TRP A 370 19.56 19.04 27.11
N LEU A 371 19.68 19.93 26.12
CA LEU A 371 20.92 20.16 25.37
C LEU A 371 21.27 21.66 25.37
N SER A 372 22.54 21.99 25.58
CA SER A 372 23.13 23.33 25.47
C SER A 372 23.61 23.66 24.04
N VAL A 373 24.16 24.87 23.78
CA VAL A 373 24.78 25.18 22.45
C VAL A 373 25.95 24.24 22.25
N ASN A 374 26.80 24.12 23.27
CA ASN A 374 28.04 23.36 23.17
C ASN A 374 27.79 21.85 23.08
N ASP A 375 26.70 21.33 23.65
CA ASP A 375 26.27 19.94 23.38
C ASP A 375 25.96 19.72 21.90
N ILE A 376 25.17 20.60 21.29
CA ILE A 376 24.82 20.52 19.87
C ILE A 376 26.07 20.66 19.00
N ARG A 377 26.96 21.60 19.34
CA ARG A 377 28.23 21.81 18.61
C ARG A 377 29.15 20.60 18.70
N ARG A 378 29.27 19.95 19.88
CA ARG A 378 29.97 18.67 20.03
C ARG A 378 29.36 17.57 19.13
N LEU A 379 28.03 17.49 19.05
CA LEU A 379 27.34 16.52 18.16
C LEU A 379 27.58 16.78 16.66
N GLU A 380 27.80 18.04 16.29
CA GLU A 380 28.13 18.48 14.92
C GLU A 380 29.64 18.58 14.65
N ASN A 381 30.49 18.14 15.57
CA ASN A 381 31.95 18.29 15.51
C ASN A 381 32.42 19.73 15.27
N MET A 382 31.76 20.70 15.90
CA MET A 382 32.10 22.11 15.87
C MET A 382 32.77 22.52 17.18
N GLU A 383 33.75 23.43 17.10
CA GLU A 383 34.42 24.04 18.25
C GLU A 383 33.42 24.66 19.22
N PRO A 384 33.52 24.46 20.55
CA PRO A 384 32.63 25.09 21.52
C PRO A 384 32.72 26.62 21.48
N VAL A 385 31.66 27.30 21.94
CA VAL A 385 31.62 28.76 22.07
C VAL A 385 31.54 29.15 23.54
N ASP A 386 32.10 30.31 23.87
CA ASP A 386 32.02 30.87 25.22
C ASP A 386 30.56 31.15 25.61
N GLY A 387 30.20 30.86 26.85
CA GLY A 387 28.81 30.88 27.33
C GLY A 387 27.88 29.81 26.72
N GLY A 388 28.40 28.86 25.95
CA GLY A 388 27.62 27.88 25.19
C GLY A 388 27.07 26.68 25.99
N ASP A 389 27.56 26.43 27.22
CA ASP A 389 27.10 25.35 28.11
C ASP A 389 25.89 25.73 28.99
N GLN A 390 25.07 26.70 28.54
CA GLN A 390 23.85 27.12 29.24
C GLN A 390 22.62 26.28 28.82
N TYR A 391 21.94 25.71 29.82
CA TYR A 391 20.69 24.96 29.70
C TYR A 391 19.48 25.85 29.99
N LEU A 392 18.44 25.79 29.15
CA LEU A 392 17.28 26.68 29.21
C LEU A 392 16.08 26.01 29.86
N ALA A 393 15.42 26.63 30.84
CA ALA A 393 14.15 26.13 31.37
C ALA A 393 12.96 26.91 30.78
N PRO A 394 11.92 26.24 30.22
CA PRO A 394 10.70 26.93 29.83
C PRO A 394 10.03 27.60 31.04
N MET A 395 9.67 28.89 30.93
CA MET A 395 9.06 29.64 32.04
C MET A 395 7.72 29.07 32.54
N ASN A 396 7.07 28.20 31.77
CA ASN A 396 5.81 27.56 32.12
C ASN A 396 5.98 26.19 32.81
N MET A 397 7.21 25.71 33.01
CA MET A 397 7.50 24.41 33.62
C MET A 397 8.02 24.61 35.05
N VAL A 398 7.08 24.75 35.99
CA VAL A 398 7.37 24.82 37.42
C VAL A 398 7.13 23.45 38.03
N PRO A 399 8.05 22.90 38.84
CA PRO A 399 7.74 21.74 39.68
C PRO A 399 6.46 22.02 40.49
N LEU A 400 5.59 21.01 40.65
CA LEU A 400 4.28 21.18 41.29
C LEU A 400 4.39 21.79 42.71
N GLU A 401 5.51 21.53 43.37
CA GLU A 401 5.91 22.01 44.69
C GLU A 401 6.16 23.53 44.75
N ASP A 402 6.53 24.15 43.61
CA ASP A 402 6.88 25.56 43.50
C ASP A 402 5.86 26.40 42.70
N ALA A 403 4.77 25.77 42.24
CA ALA A 403 3.70 26.45 41.49
C ALA A 403 3.05 27.63 42.24
N GLY A 404 3.13 27.66 43.57
CA GLY A 404 2.64 28.75 44.40
C GLY A 404 3.53 30.00 44.48
N LYS A 405 4.77 29.95 43.95
CA LYS A 405 5.77 31.04 44.09
C LYS A 405 5.89 31.95 42.87
N ILE A 406 5.23 31.66 41.75
CA ILE A 406 5.29 32.51 40.55
C ILE A 406 4.17 33.56 40.61
N GLY A 407 4.51 34.72 41.18
CA GLY A 407 3.68 35.91 41.15
C GLY A 407 3.50 36.44 39.73
N LEU A 408 2.24 36.55 39.29
CA LEU A 408 1.84 37.23 38.05
C LEU A 408 2.23 38.72 38.10
N GLN A 409 3.28 39.12 37.39
CA GLN A 409 3.42 40.52 36.97
C GLN A 409 2.48 40.78 35.78
N LYS A 410 1.38 41.50 36.04
CA LYS A 410 0.57 42.11 34.99
C LYS A 410 1.32 43.28 34.37
N GLN A 411 1.64 43.18 33.09
CA GLN A 411 1.82 44.29 32.14
C GLN A 411 1.07 43.83 30.87
N GLY A 412 0.21 44.55 30.18
CA GLY A 412 -0.10 45.97 30.01
C GLY A 412 -0.61 46.03 28.55
N SER A 413 -1.79 46.57 28.29
CA SER A 413 -2.44 46.52 26.95
C SER A 413 -1.62 47.24 25.86
N PRO A 414 -1.57 46.78 24.60
CA PRO A 414 -0.96 47.55 23.51
C PRO A 414 -1.93 48.61 22.94
N PRO A 415 -1.44 49.77 22.46
CA PRO A 415 -2.27 50.88 21.99
C PRO A 415 -2.58 50.86 20.48
N GLY A 416 -3.78 51.37 20.16
CA GLY A 416 -4.24 52.10 18.96
C GLY A 416 -3.66 51.80 17.57
N GLN A 417 -4.51 51.28 16.67
CA GLN A 417 -4.35 51.39 15.22
C GLN A 417 -4.73 52.80 14.72
N PRO A 418 -3.97 53.42 13.80
CA PRO A 418 -4.46 54.53 12.98
C PRO A 418 -5.20 54.03 11.73
N SER A 419 -6.31 54.70 11.41
CA SER A 419 -7.21 54.49 10.28
C SER A 419 -6.76 55.18 8.97
N THR A 420 -6.85 54.42 7.87
CA THR A 420 -7.06 54.68 6.40
C THR A 420 -7.11 56.12 5.83
N PRO A 421 -6.75 56.31 4.53
CA PRO A 421 -7.79 56.34 3.49
C PRO A 421 -7.48 55.69 2.12
N ASP A 422 -8.52 55.00 1.64
CA ASP A 422 -9.01 54.70 0.29
C ASP A 422 -8.42 55.46 -0.93
N GLN A 423 -7.99 54.71 -1.96
CA GLN A 423 -8.25 55.00 -3.37
C GLN A 423 -8.45 53.69 -4.13
N GLY A 424 -9.67 53.48 -4.61
CA GLY A 424 -10.14 52.25 -5.23
C GLY A 424 -9.84 52.07 -6.72
N GLY A 425 -10.19 50.87 -7.19
CA GLY A 425 -10.63 50.62 -8.56
C GLY A 425 -9.73 49.72 -9.41
N THR A 426 -9.87 48.40 -9.28
CA THR A 426 -10.46 47.54 -10.33
C THR A 426 -10.60 46.11 -9.81
N ASP A 427 -11.81 45.83 -9.33
CA ASP A 427 -12.30 44.50 -9.02
C ASP A 427 -12.49 43.66 -10.28
N ASN A 428 -11.91 42.46 -10.29
CA ASN A 428 -12.58 41.18 -10.57
C ASN A 428 -11.54 40.15 -11.02
N GLU A 429 -11.07 39.29 -10.11
CA GLU A 429 -10.77 37.85 -10.35
C GLU A 429 -9.98 37.15 -9.22
N GLU A 430 -9.67 37.82 -8.10
CA GLU A 430 -9.19 37.15 -6.88
C GLU A 430 -10.24 36.31 -6.12
N LYS A 431 -11.42 36.08 -6.72
CA LYS A 431 -12.54 35.33 -6.10
C LYS A 431 -12.58 33.84 -6.42
N SER A 432 -11.69 33.29 -7.25
CA SER A 432 -11.75 31.86 -7.63
C SER A 432 -10.74 30.94 -6.91
N SER A 433 -9.78 31.51 -6.19
CA SER A 433 -8.78 30.81 -5.37
C SER A 433 -9.03 30.94 -3.85
N ARG A 434 -10.04 31.72 -3.44
CA ARG A 434 -10.52 31.86 -2.05
C ARG A 434 -11.50 30.78 -1.61
N GLU A 435 -12.02 29.94 -2.50
CA GLU A 435 -13.10 28.96 -2.22
C GLU A 435 -12.70 27.71 -1.39
N TYR A 436 -11.46 27.60 -0.90
CA TYR A 436 -11.06 26.48 -0.03
C TYR A 436 -10.32 26.87 1.26
N ARG A 437 -10.21 28.17 1.59
CA ARG A 437 -9.41 28.61 2.75
C ARG A 437 -10.15 29.12 3.98
N GLU A 438 -11.48 29.15 4.02
CA GLU A 438 -12.20 29.69 5.17
C GLU A 438 -13.24 28.72 5.75
N CYS A 439 -12.82 27.50 6.10
CA CYS A 439 -13.46 26.83 7.25
C CYS A 439 -13.06 27.52 8.56
N GLY A 440 -11.99 28.31 8.62
CA GLY A 440 -11.36 28.80 9.87
C GLY A 440 -10.91 27.71 10.86
N CYS A 441 -11.28 26.46 10.61
CA CYS A 441 -10.70 25.25 11.12
C CYS A 441 -9.49 24.94 10.23
N GLY A 442 -8.27 25.31 10.66
CA GLY A 442 -7.05 25.00 9.91
C GLY A 442 -7.04 23.55 9.44
N ASN A 443 -6.49 23.27 8.25
CA ASN A 443 -6.37 21.96 7.60
C ASN A 443 -6.72 20.79 8.54
N HIS A 444 -8.00 20.43 8.63
CA HIS A 444 -8.37 19.16 9.24
C HIS A 444 -8.01 18.09 8.21
N ALA A 445 -6.72 17.78 8.16
CA ALA A 445 -6.29 16.44 8.47
C ALA A 445 -7.26 15.79 9.46
N ALA A 446 -8.32 15.17 8.94
CA ALA A 446 -8.85 13.96 9.56
C ALA A 446 -7.85 12.83 9.27
N HIS A 447 -6.59 13.05 9.66
CA HIS A 447 -5.59 12.03 9.85
C HIS A 447 -5.74 11.61 11.33
N ASP A 448 -6.20 10.39 11.58
CA ASP A 448 -5.36 9.57 12.44
C ASP A 448 -4.13 9.17 11.63
N ASP A 449 -3.07 8.72 12.30
CA ASP A 449 -1.77 8.42 11.69
C ASP A 449 -1.78 7.26 10.66
N ARG A 450 -2.95 6.82 10.18
CA ARG A 450 -3.08 5.73 9.19
C ARG A 450 -4.09 5.93 8.07
N GLY A 451 -5.03 6.89 8.11
CA GLY A 451 -5.80 7.30 6.92
C GLY A 451 -6.51 6.18 6.14
N GLU A 452 -6.75 5.02 6.77
CA GLU A 452 -7.47 3.90 6.17
C GLU A 452 -8.90 3.91 6.66
N ILE A 453 -9.85 3.80 5.73
CA ILE A 453 -11.20 3.44 6.11
C ILE A 453 -11.08 1.99 6.63
N ARG A 454 -11.17 1.78 7.95
CA ARG A 454 -11.20 0.44 8.53
C ARG A 454 -12.53 -0.23 8.21
N ALA A 455 -12.52 -1.52 7.84
CA ALA A 455 -13.72 -2.34 7.72
C ALA A 455 -14.44 -2.47 9.08
N LEU A 456 -15.76 -2.30 9.09
CA LEU A 456 -16.59 -2.38 10.29
C LEU A 456 -17.53 -3.60 10.24
N GLU A 457 -17.83 -4.17 11.40
CA GLU A 457 -18.83 -5.23 11.53
C GLU A 457 -20.25 -4.66 11.23
N PRO A 458 -21.14 -5.41 10.54
CA PRO A 458 -22.43 -4.90 10.07
C PRO A 458 -23.37 -4.37 11.16
N GLU A 459 -23.15 -4.78 12.41
CA GLU A 459 -24.03 -4.55 13.55
C GLU A 459 -23.79 -3.20 14.26
N GLU A 460 -22.68 -2.51 13.96
CA GLU A 460 -22.26 -1.30 14.71
C GLU A 460 -22.76 0.03 14.10
N ILE A 461 -23.14 0.09 12.81
CA ILE A 461 -23.59 1.34 12.14
C ILE A 461 -24.60 1.02 11.01
N PRO A 462 -25.72 1.77 10.87
CA PRO A 462 -26.73 1.59 9.80
C PRO A 462 -26.23 1.64 8.33
N ALA A 463 -24.94 1.91 8.08
CA ALA A 463 -24.34 2.08 6.75
C ALA A 463 -23.02 1.31 6.55
N ALA A 464 -22.69 0.37 7.44
CA ALA A 464 -21.39 -0.33 7.43
C ALA A 464 -21.06 -0.97 6.06
N GLY A 465 -22.06 -1.55 5.39
CA GLY A 465 -21.87 -2.16 4.07
C GLY A 465 -21.40 -1.17 2.98
N LEU A 466 -21.93 0.06 2.96
CA LEU A 466 -21.51 1.09 2.00
C LEU A 466 -20.09 1.57 2.27
N ILE A 467 -19.74 1.67 3.55
CA ILE A 467 -18.39 2.07 3.98
C ILE A 467 -17.39 0.99 3.61
N ASN A 468 -17.71 -0.28 3.87
CA ASN A 468 -16.88 -1.42 3.50
C ASN A 468 -16.65 -1.49 1.98
N ALA A 469 -17.70 -1.26 1.17
CA ALA A 469 -17.53 -1.19 -0.29
C ALA A 469 -16.53 -0.10 -0.73
N ALA A 470 -16.49 1.05 -0.04
CA ALA A 470 -15.52 2.11 -0.29
C ALA A 470 -14.10 1.71 0.15
N VAL A 471 -13.97 1.03 1.29
CA VAL A 471 -12.69 0.49 1.80
C VAL A 471 -12.09 -0.47 0.79
N ASP A 472 -12.88 -1.47 0.40
CA ASP A 472 -12.46 -2.59 -0.43
C ASP A 472 -12.02 -2.13 -1.82
N ASN A 473 -12.66 -1.07 -2.34
CA ASN A 473 -12.37 -0.52 -3.66
C ASN A 473 -11.41 0.68 -3.66
N ARG A 474 -10.94 1.15 -2.49
CA ARG A 474 -10.06 2.34 -2.41
C ARG A 474 -8.81 2.18 -3.26
N SER A 475 -8.11 1.05 -3.12
CA SER A 475 -6.86 0.82 -3.86
C SER A 475 -7.08 0.77 -5.38
N LEU A 476 -8.23 0.25 -5.82
CA LEU A 476 -8.60 0.16 -7.23
C LEU A 476 -8.88 1.54 -7.83
N ILE A 477 -9.66 2.36 -7.12
CA ILE A 477 -9.97 3.73 -7.56
C ILE A 477 -8.71 4.59 -7.54
N GLN A 478 -7.87 4.46 -6.51
CA GLN A 478 -6.58 5.14 -6.42
C GLN A 478 -5.71 4.87 -7.66
N ARG A 479 -5.48 3.59 -7.99
CA ARG A 479 -4.67 3.21 -9.16
C ARG A 479 -5.22 3.76 -10.48
N ALA A 480 -6.54 3.80 -10.63
CA ALA A 480 -7.16 4.36 -11.84
C ALA A 480 -6.91 5.87 -11.97
N PHE A 481 -6.96 6.60 -10.85
CA PHE A 481 -6.59 8.02 -10.82
C PHE A 481 -5.09 8.26 -10.94
N ASP A 482 -4.23 7.41 -10.36
CA ASP A 482 -2.77 7.50 -10.54
C ASP A 482 -2.41 7.37 -12.02
N SER A 483 -2.98 6.36 -12.70
CA SER A 483 -2.78 6.17 -14.14
C SER A 483 -3.32 7.34 -14.97
N LEU A 484 -4.41 7.99 -14.53
CA LEU A 484 -4.97 9.16 -15.21
C LEU A 484 -4.09 10.40 -15.03
N VAL A 485 -3.65 10.67 -13.80
CA VAL A 485 -2.80 11.82 -13.48
C VAL A 485 -1.45 11.69 -14.16
N ALA A 486 -0.80 10.53 -14.08
CA ALA A 486 0.48 10.31 -14.78
C ALA A 486 0.34 10.55 -16.29
N ALA A 487 -0.71 10.00 -16.92
CA ALA A 487 -0.94 10.23 -18.34
C ALA A 487 -1.24 11.71 -18.66
N GLU A 488 -1.86 12.45 -17.75
CA GLU A 488 -2.11 13.89 -17.89
C GLU A 488 -0.83 14.70 -17.78
N THR A 489 -0.06 14.50 -16.70
CA THR A 489 1.15 15.27 -16.39
C THR A 489 2.27 14.97 -17.39
N ASP A 490 2.47 13.70 -17.76
CA ASP A 490 3.45 13.31 -18.78
C ASP A 490 3.11 13.91 -20.15
N SER A 491 1.83 13.84 -20.57
CA SER A 491 1.41 14.42 -21.86
C SER A 491 1.59 15.94 -21.88
N LEU A 492 1.27 16.63 -20.78
CA LEU A 492 1.49 18.07 -20.66
C LEU A 492 2.98 18.42 -20.69
N ARG A 493 3.85 17.66 -20.01
CA ARG A 493 5.31 17.86 -20.05
C ARG A 493 5.87 17.67 -21.45
N VAL A 494 5.45 16.62 -22.16
CA VAL A 494 5.87 16.38 -23.55
C VAL A 494 5.41 17.50 -24.47
N LEU A 495 4.13 17.90 -24.40
CA LEU A 495 3.60 19.00 -25.21
C LEU A 495 4.32 20.33 -24.96
N LEU A 496 4.70 20.61 -23.71
CA LEU A 496 5.43 21.83 -23.35
C LEU A 496 6.92 21.75 -23.73
N ALA A 497 7.52 20.55 -23.76
CA ALA A 497 8.89 20.35 -24.20
C ALA A 497 9.02 20.44 -25.73
N GLU A 498 8.08 19.85 -26.47
CA GLU A 498 8.01 19.93 -27.94
C GLU A 498 7.71 21.36 -28.43
N ALA A 499 7.05 22.17 -27.60
CA ALA A 499 6.85 23.59 -27.86
C ALA A 499 8.17 24.39 -27.80
N GLY A 500 9.27 23.96 -27.18
CA GLY A 500 10.51 24.75 -27.20
C GLY A 500 10.45 26.08 -26.41
N ILE A 501 11.52 26.89 -26.47
CA ILE A 501 11.82 27.97 -25.50
C ILE A 501 11.16 29.33 -25.86
N ASP A 502 10.59 29.48 -27.06
CA ASP A 502 10.19 30.80 -27.61
C ASP A 502 8.66 31.09 -27.60
N PHE A 503 7.85 30.33 -26.87
CA PHE A 503 6.38 30.45 -26.95
C PHE A 503 5.83 31.62 -26.12
N THR A 504 4.91 32.37 -26.72
CA THR A 504 4.15 33.41 -26.02
C THR A 504 3.12 32.79 -25.07
N PRO A 505 2.73 33.47 -23.97
CA PRO A 505 1.67 32.99 -23.08
C PRO A 505 0.36 32.64 -23.80
N ALA A 506 0.05 33.34 -24.90
CA ALA A 506 -1.13 33.07 -25.72
C ALA A 506 -1.07 31.72 -26.47
N GLU A 507 0.11 31.30 -26.90
CA GLU A 507 0.30 30.00 -27.56
C GLU A 507 0.22 28.85 -26.55
N ILE A 508 0.81 29.04 -25.35
CA ILE A 508 0.69 28.08 -24.24
C ILE A 508 -0.77 27.91 -23.81
N HIS A 509 -1.53 29.01 -23.72
CA HIS A 509 -2.97 28.96 -23.43
C HIS A 509 -3.74 28.11 -24.46
N ARG A 510 -3.44 28.28 -25.76
CA ARG A 510 -4.08 27.52 -26.84
C ARG A 510 -3.76 26.02 -26.78
N ILE A 511 -2.51 25.67 -26.47
CA ILE A 511 -2.06 24.28 -26.35
C ILE A 511 -2.78 23.59 -25.18
N ILE A 512 -2.84 24.25 -24.02
CA ILE A 512 -3.47 23.71 -22.82
C ILE A 512 -5.00 23.58 -23.01
N ASP A 513 -5.65 24.56 -23.64
CA ASP A 513 -7.07 24.49 -23.98
C ASP A 513 -7.38 23.30 -24.91
N ASP A 514 -6.59 23.09 -25.96
CA ASP A 514 -6.79 21.98 -26.90
C ASP A 514 -6.53 20.61 -26.24
N PHE A 515 -5.52 20.53 -25.39
CA PHE A 515 -5.24 19.34 -24.59
C PHE A 515 -6.45 18.96 -23.72
N TYR A 516 -6.96 19.90 -22.92
CA TYR A 516 -8.10 19.63 -22.03
C TYR A 516 -9.41 19.39 -22.77
N ARG A 517 -9.56 19.92 -23.99
CA ARG A 517 -10.70 19.61 -24.88
C ARG A 517 -10.71 18.14 -25.31
N LYS A 518 -9.54 17.54 -25.52
CA LYS A 518 -9.36 16.14 -25.96
C LYS A 518 -9.29 15.14 -24.81
N MET A 519 -9.15 15.60 -23.57
CA MET A 519 -8.97 14.75 -22.39
C MET A 519 -10.20 13.96 -21.89
N PRO A 520 -11.47 14.40 -22.06
CA PRO A 520 -12.62 13.68 -21.47
C PRO A 520 -12.78 12.21 -21.88
N PRO A 521 -12.56 11.80 -23.15
CA PRO A 521 -12.54 10.38 -23.53
C PRO A 521 -11.45 9.57 -22.82
N VAL A 522 -10.29 10.17 -22.55
CA VAL A 522 -9.18 9.51 -21.82
C VAL A 522 -9.57 9.26 -20.38
N VAL A 523 -10.16 10.27 -19.72
CA VAL A 523 -10.69 10.15 -18.35
C VAL A 523 -11.72 9.02 -18.27
N LYS A 524 -12.69 9.00 -19.19
CA LYS A 524 -13.70 7.93 -19.25
C LYS A 524 -13.04 6.56 -19.36
N ARG A 525 -12.15 6.37 -20.33
CA ARG A 525 -11.49 5.07 -20.58
C ARG A 525 -10.69 4.58 -19.37
N LYS A 526 -9.94 5.47 -18.70
CA LYS A 526 -9.09 5.10 -17.57
C LYS A 526 -9.87 4.80 -16.29
N LEU A 527 -10.98 5.51 -16.05
CA LEU A 527 -11.75 5.35 -14.81
C LEU A 527 -12.89 4.34 -14.90
N GLN A 528 -13.37 4.00 -16.10
CA GLN A 528 -14.60 3.23 -16.29
C GLN A 528 -14.62 1.92 -15.49
N SER A 529 -13.60 1.06 -15.66
CA SER A 529 -13.59 -0.27 -15.04
C SER A 529 -13.56 -0.20 -13.51
N ALA A 530 -12.72 0.67 -12.96
CA ALA A 530 -12.57 0.84 -11.52
C ALA A 530 -13.83 1.43 -10.88
N LEU A 531 -14.36 2.51 -11.49
CA LEU A 531 -15.53 3.21 -10.96
C LEU A 531 -16.79 2.35 -11.06
N PHE A 532 -16.97 1.61 -12.17
CA PHE A 532 -18.17 0.78 -12.34
C PHE A 532 -18.19 -0.39 -11.37
N ARG A 533 -17.03 -1.03 -11.14
CA ARG A 533 -16.92 -2.08 -10.12
C ARG A 533 -17.30 -1.56 -8.74
N TYR A 534 -16.73 -0.43 -8.34
CA TYR A 534 -17.08 0.20 -7.06
C TYR A 534 -18.58 0.51 -6.96
N GLN A 535 -19.16 1.09 -8.00
CA GLN A 535 -20.57 1.42 -8.05
C GLN A 535 -21.48 0.18 -8.01
N ASP A 536 -21.06 -0.94 -8.61
CA ASP A 536 -21.79 -2.20 -8.53
C ASP A 536 -21.78 -2.76 -7.10
N ASP A 537 -20.63 -2.75 -6.42
CA ASP A 537 -20.53 -3.17 -5.02
C ASP A 537 -21.40 -2.30 -4.10
N VAL A 538 -21.36 -0.98 -4.29
CA VAL A 538 -22.22 -0.03 -3.57
C VAL A 538 -23.70 -0.30 -3.81
N SER A 539 -24.09 -0.56 -5.06
CA SER A 539 -25.50 -0.87 -5.39
C SER A 539 -25.98 -2.14 -4.69
N VAL A 540 -25.12 -3.17 -4.60
CA VAL A 540 -25.45 -4.40 -3.87
C VAL A 540 -25.69 -4.11 -2.39
N GLN A 541 -24.83 -3.31 -1.75
CA GLN A 541 -24.97 -2.96 -0.34
C GLN A 541 -26.20 -2.08 -0.10
N ALA A 542 -26.46 -1.11 -0.97
CA ALA A 542 -27.66 -0.26 -0.91
C ALA A 542 -28.95 -1.09 -0.98
N GLN A 543 -29.00 -2.13 -1.80
CA GLN A 543 -30.18 -3.02 -1.89
C GLN A 543 -30.38 -3.87 -0.63
N LYS A 544 -29.30 -4.38 -0.03
CA LYS A 544 -29.37 -5.11 1.24
C LYS A 544 -29.98 -4.26 2.36
N MET A 545 -29.65 -2.97 2.40
CA MET A 545 -30.17 -2.04 3.41
C MET A 545 -31.69 -1.82 3.36
N ILE A 546 -32.34 -2.14 2.23
CA ILE A 546 -33.80 -2.07 2.08
C ILE A 546 -34.44 -3.47 1.96
N GLY A 547 -33.73 -4.51 2.37
CA GLY A 547 -34.23 -5.89 2.37
C GLY A 547 -34.41 -6.51 0.97
N LYS A 548 -33.72 -5.98 -0.06
CA LYS A 548 -33.82 -6.49 -1.43
C LYS A 548 -32.62 -7.38 -1.79
N GLY A 549 -32.91 -8.57 -2.32
CA GLY A 549 -31.93 -9.56 -2.76
C GLY A 549 -31.45 -9.33 -4.21
N GLY A 550 -30.61 -8.33 -4.43
CA GLY A 550 -29.89 -8.13 -5.70
C GLY A 550 -30.70 -7.54 -6.87
N ALA A 551 -29.99 -6.91 -7.82
CA ALA A 551 -30.61 -6.12 -8.88
C ALA A 551 -31.17 -7.01 -9.99
N GLY A 552 -32.48 -6.94 -10.23
CA GLY A 552 -33.10 -7.51 -11.42
C GLY A 552 -32.54 -6.91 -12.72
N LYS A 553 -32.72 -7.62 -13.85
CA LYS A 553 -32.17 -7.21 -15.16
C LYS A 553 -32.58 -5.80 -15.61
N ALA A 554 -33.80 -5.37 -15.28
CA ALA A 554 -34.29 -4.03 -15.58
C ALA A 554 -33.55 -2.96 -14.79
N LEU A 555 -33.48 -3.10 -13.46
CA LEU A 555 -32.72 -2.20 -12.58
C LEU A 555 -31.26 -2.10 -13.00
N ARG A 556 -30.60 -3.23 -13.30
CA ARG A 556 -29.19 -3.23 -13.73
C ARG A 556 -28.97 -2.40 -15.00
N ARG A 557 -29.83 -2.52 -16.00
CA ARG A 557 -29.74 -1.73 -17.25
C ARG A 557 -29.87 -0.24 -17.00
N GLU A 558 -30.77 0.14 -16.12
CA GLU A 558 -30.99 1.53 -15.72
C GLU A 558 -29.78 2.11 -14.98
N LEU A 559 -29.23 1.36 -14.03
CA LEU A 559 -28.03 1.75 -13.29
C LEU A 559 -26.80 1.81 -14.23
N ASP A 560 -26.65 0.90 -15.18
CA ASP A 560 -25.57 0.94 -16.19
C ASP A 560 -25.65 2.16 -17.11
N LYS A 561 -26.86 2.63 -17.42
CA LYS A 561 -27.05 3.91 -18.14
C LYS A 561 -26.58 5.07 -17.26
N TRP A 562 -27.04 5.11 -16.01
CA TRP A 562 -26.68 6.17 -15.07
C TRP A 562 -25.17 6.21 -14.76
N LYS A 563 -24.50 5.07 -14.59
CA LYS A 563 -23.04 4.99 -14.36
C LYS A 563 -22.25 5.67 -15.48
N ARG A 564 -22.68 5.50 -16.74
CA ARG A 564 -22.06 6.16 -17.91
C ARG A 564 -22.27 7.68 -17.91
N GLU A 565 -23.45 8.14 -17.52
CA GLU A 565 -23.77 9.57 -17.38
C GLU A 565 -22.96 10.21 -16.24
N TYR A 566 -22.84 9.51 -15.10
CA TYR A 566 -22.01 9.93 -13.97
C TYR A 566 -20.54 10.05 -14.38
N LEU A 567 -19.98 9.02 -15.03
CA LEU A 567 -18.61 9.02 -15.52
C LEU A 567 -18.37 10.15 -16.54
N GLY A 568 -19.35 10.46 -17.39
CA GLY A 568 -19.28 11.61 -18.29
C GLY A 568 -19.24 12.95 -17.55
N SER A 569 -19.99 13.08 -16.48
CA SER A 569 -19.99 14.27 -15.62
C SER A 569 -18.70 14.41 -14.83
N LEU A 570 -18.15 13.29 -14.32
CA LEU A 570 -16.85 13.24 -13.67
C LEU A 570 -15.73 13.67 -14.62
N ALA A 571 -15.73 13.15 -15.86
CA ALA A 571 -14.74 13.53 -16.87
C ALA A 571 -14.74 15.04 -17.12
N LYS A 572 -15.92 15.66 -17.27
CA LYS A 572 -16.05 17.12 -17.45
C LYS A 572 -15.54 17.90 -16.24
N ARG A 573 -15.87 17.48 -15.01
CA ARG A 573 -15.39 18.13 -13.79
C ARG A 573 -13.88 18.03 -13.62
N TYR A 574 -13.32 16.85 -13.90
CA TYR A 574 -11.89 16.59 -13.81
C TYR A 574 -11.10 17.48 -14.76
N THR A 575 -11.52 17.55 -16.03
CA THR A 575 -10.83 18.36 -17.04
C THR A 575 -11.01 19.85 -16.82
N ALA A 576 -12.21 20.29 -16.37
CA ALA A 576 -12.45 21.70 -16.06
C ALA A 576 -11.61 22.19 -14.87
N ASP A 577 -11.44 21.37 -13.82
CA ASP A 577 -10.57 21.70 -12.68
C ASP A 577 -9.10 21.84 -13.12
N GLY A 578 -8.62 20.90 -13.96
CA GLY A 578 -7.26 20.93 -14.49
C GLY A 578 -7.01 22.19 -15.33
N LEU A 579 -7.93 22.46 -16.26
CA LEU A 579 -7.85 23.64 -17.11
C LEU A 579 -7.89 24.94 -16.31
N LYS A 580 -8.80 25.05 -15.34
CA LYS A 580 -8.91 26.24 -14.47
C LYS A 580 -7.59 26.50 -13.72
N GLN A 581 -6.99 25.46 -13.13
CA GLN A 581 -5.72 25.59 -12.40
C GLN A 581 -4.56 25.98 -13.33
N MET A 582 -4.52 25.44 -14.55
CA MET A 582 -3.50 25.81 -15.52
C MET A 582 -3.67 27.25 -16.01
N ASN A 583 -4.88 27.67 -16.36
CA ASN A 583 -5.15 29.05 -16.78
C ASN A 583 -4.84 30.06 -15.67
N THR A 584 -5.06 29.69 -14.40
CA THR A 584 -4.65 30.52 -13.26
C THR A 584 -3.13 30.76 -13.22
N ILE A 585 -2.33 29.75 -13.58
CA ILE A 585 -0.87 29.89 -13.63
C ILE A 585 -0.44 30.71 -14.84
N ILE A 586 -1.05 30.45 -16.00
CA ILE A 586 -0.77 31.16 -17.26
C ILE A 586 -1.03 32.66 -17.10
N ASN A 587 -2.12 33.03 -16.44
CA ASN A 587 -2.50 34.42 -16.25
C ASN A 587 -1.71 35.12 -15.12
N GLY A 588 -1.10 34.35 -14.20
CA GLY A 588 -0.43 34.88 -13.01
C GLY A 588 1.10 34.89 -13.05
N ALA A 589 1.73 34.19 -13.99
CA ALA A 589 3.19 34.07 -14.08
C ALA A 589 3.78 35.01 -15.16
N SER A 590 5.02 35.48 -14.93
CA SER A 590 5.81 36.18 -15.95
C SER A 590 6.15 35.23 -17.10
N ALA A 591 6.34 35.74 -18.32
CA ALA A 591 6.68 34.91 -19.48
C ALA A 591 7.95 34.07 -19.26
N THR A 592 8.94 34.61 -18.52
CA THR A 592 10.20 33.93 -18.20
C THR A 592 10.06 32.83 -17.15
N ASP A 593 9.03 32.88 -16.29
CA ASP A 593 8.82 31.92 -15.20
C ASP A 593 7.67 30.95 -15.45
N LEU A 594 6.89 31.15 -16.51
CA LEU A 594 5.67 30.42 -16.81
C LEU A 594 5.89 28.90 -16.90
N LEU A 595 6.88 28.44 -17.67
CA LEU A 595 7.20 27.01 -17.78
C LEU A 595 7.63 26.41 -16.43
N ARG A 596 8.37 27.17 -15.62
CA ARG A 596 8.77 26.74 -14.27
C ARG A 596 7.55 26.60 -13.36
N ALA A 597 6.62 27.56 -13.41
CA ALA A 597 5.40 27.55 -12.62
C ALA A 597 4.44 26.41 -13.02
N ILE A 598 4.32 26.12 -14.32
CA ILE A 598 3.55 24.99 -14.82
C ILE A 598 4.18 23.67 -14.36
N ASN A 599 5.50 23.48 -14.55
CA ASN A 599 6.18 22.26 -14.13
C ASN A 599 6.07 22.03 -12.62
N ALA A 600 6.27 23.07 -11.79
CA ALA A 600 6.07 22.97 -10.35
C ALA A 600 4.64 22.56 -9.95
N ARG A 601 3.63 22.99 -10.73
CA ARG A 601 2.25 22.54 -10.54
C ARG A 601 2.07 21.08 -10.92
N LEU A 602 2.64 20.64 -12.03
CA LEU A 602 2.59 19.24 -12.46
C LEU A 602 3.26 18.32 -11.44
N ASP A 603 4.40 18.72 -10.87
CA ASP A 603 5.08 18.01 -9.78
C ASP A 603 4.18 17.90 -8.53
N THR A 604 3.47 18.98 -8.19
CA THR A 604 2.49 18.95 -7.09
C THR A 604 1.33 18.00 -7.38
N TRP A 605 0.89 17.93 -8.64
CA TRP A 605 -0.19 17.05 -9.06
C TRP A 605 0.21 15.57 -9.02
N ASP A 606 1.43 15.24 -9.45
CA ASP A 606 1.96 13.86 -9.37
C ASP A 606 1.90 13.32 -7.94
N LEU A 607 2.15 14.18 -6.94
CA LEU A 607 2.14 13.79 -5.54
C LEU A 607 0.73 13.70 -4.92
N THR A 608 -0.20 14.56 -5.32
CA THR A 608 -1.42 14.81 -4.52
C THR A 608 -2.74 14.71 -5.26
N ARG A 609 -2.75 14.84 -6.59
CA ARG A 609 -4.00 14.97 -7.35
C ARG A 609 -4.79 13.67 -7.40
N ALA A 610 -4.11 12.55 -7.62
CA ALA A 610 -4.78 11.25 -7.72
C ALA A 610 -5.45 10.86 -6.40
N GLY A 611 -4.72 10.97 -5.28
CA GLY A 611 -5.26 10.72 -3.94
C GLY A 611 -6.46 11.59 -3.60
N ARG A 612 -6.39 12.89 -3.93
CA ARG A 612 -7.51 13.82 -3.74
C ARG A 612 -8.76 13.38 -4.48
N TYR A 613 -8.66 13.06 -5.77
CA TYR A 613 -9.83 12.63 -6.55
C TYR A 613 -10.35 11.26 -6.12
N ALA A 614 -9.46 10.33 -5.77
CA ALA A 614 -9.85 9.02 -5.29
C ALA A 614 -10.66 9.12 -3.99
N ASP A 615 -10.16 9.85 -2.99
CA ASP A 615 -10.86 10.05 -1.72
C ASP A 615 -12.20 10.78 -1.91
N GLU A 616 -12.26 11.79 -2.79
CA GLU A 616 -13.50 12.51 -3.10
C GLU A 616 -14.53 11.61 -3.78
N GLU A 617 -14.13 10.83 -4.79
CA GLU A 617 -15.06 9.99 -5.56
C GLU A 617 -15.51 8.75 -4.79
N LEU A 618 -14.70 8.22 -3.86
CA LEU A 618 -15.16 7.19 -2.92
C LEU A 618 -16.39 7.68 -2.16
N VAL A 619 -16.37 8.92 -1.66
CA VAL A 619 -17.54 9.48 -0.98
C VAL A 619 -18.62 9.89 -1.99
N ARG A 620 -18.27 10.57 -3.08
CA ARG A 620 -19.21 11.20 -4.01
C ARG A 620 -19.94 10.17 -4.85
N ALA A 621 -19.20 9.31 -5.56
CA ALA A 621 -19.76 8.30 -6.44
C ALA A 621 -20.49 7.22 -5.64
N GLY A 622 -19.97 6.86 -4.45
CA GLY A 622 -20.61 5.91 -3.55
C GLY A 622 -21.99 6.38 -3.11
N ASN A 623 -22.08 7.58 -2.53
CA ASN A 623 -23.37 8.11 -2.10
C ASN A 623 -24.31 8.39 -3.27
N ALA A 624 -23.80 8.88 -4.41
CA ALA A 624 -24.60 9.07 -5.62
C ALA A 624 -25.24 7.75 -6.10
N MET A 625 -24.44 6.68 -6.12
CA MET A 625 -24.88 5.35 -6.56
C MET A 625 -25.87 4.72 -5.58
N ALA A 626 -25.66 4.90 -4.27
CA ALA A 626 -26.60 4.44 -3.25
C ALA A 626 -27.95 5.16 -3.38
N ARG A 627 -27.94 6.50 -3.52
CA ARG A 627 -29.15 7.29 -3.78
C ARG A 627 -29.88 6.82 -5.04
N GLU A 628 -29.17 6.67 -6.14
CA GLU A 628 -29.78 6.24 -7.40
C GLU A 628 -30.42 4.85 -7.25
N THR A 629 -29.71 3.92 -6.62
CA THR A 629 -30.22 2.57 -6.34
C THR A 629 -31.51 2.63 -5.52
N TRP A 630 -31.56 3.46 -4.48
CA TRP A 630 -32.73 3.62 -3.63
C TRP A 630 -33.90 4.32 -4.31
N ALA A 631 -33.65 5.35 -5.12
CA ALA A 631 -34.68 6.06 -5.88
C ALA A 631 -35.41 5.11 -6.83
N ARG A 632 -34.66 4.29 -7.57
CA ARG A 632 -35.22 3.26 -8.46
C ARG A 632 -35.94 2.13 -7.71
N GLN A 633 -35.70 1.99 -6.41
CA GLN A 633 -36.33 1.00 -5.54
C GLN A 633 -37.41 1.62 -4.63
N GLY A 634 -37.84 2.86 -4.90
CA GLY A 634 -39.01 3.47 -4.27
C GLY A 634 -38.79 4.01 -2.86
N VAL A 635 -37.53 4.19 -2.44
CA VAL A 635 -37.20 4.92 -1.20
C VAL A 635 -37.53 6.39 -1.41
N THR A 636 -38.29 6.98 -0.49
CA THR A 636 -38.81 8.35 -0.66
C THR A 636 -38.09 9.38 0.19
N LYS A 637 -37.37 8.97 1.25
CA LYS A 637 -36.65 9.86 2.17
C LYS A 637 -35.27 9.32 2.48
N LEU A 638 -34.32 10.24 2.59
CA LEU A 638 -32.93 9.96 2.95
C LEU A 638 -32.57 10.72 4.21
N ARG A 639 -31.76 10.10 5.07
CA ARG A 639 -31.12 10.71 6.23
C ARG A 639 -29.63 10.83 5.99
N TRP A 640 -29.05 11.97 6.37
CA TRP A 640 -27.61 12.16 6.39
C TRP A 640 -27.02 11.66 7.72
N ILE A 641 -25.97 10.86 7.66
CA ILE A 641 -25.28 10.32 8.84
C ILE A 641 -23.79 10.67 8.78
N THR A 642 -23.24 11.04 9.94
CA THR A 642 -21.81 11.34 10.12
C THR A 642 -21.14 10.33 11.05
N ARG A 643 -19.83 10.14 10.92
CA ARG A 643 -19.06 9.15 11.67
C ARG A 643 -18.20 9.77 12.76
N GLY A 644 -18.51 9.46 14.02
CA GLY A 644 -17.59 9.53 15.16
C GLY A 644 -17.13 10.94 15.59
N PRO A 645 -16.29 11.02 16.65
CA PRO A 645 -15.91 12.28 17.31
C PRO A 645 -15.07 13.23 16.42
N LYS A 646 -14.52 12.73 15.30
CA LYS A 646 -13.74 13.49 14.32
C LYS A 646 -14.56 14.05 13.15
N THR A 647 -15.90 14.00 13.21
CA THR A 647 -16.75 14.65 12.18
C THR A 647 -16.47 16.15 12.14
N CYS A 648 -16.28 16.70 10.94
CA CYS A 648 -16.01 18.14 10.80
C CYS A 648 -17.18 18.99 11.33
N PRO A 649 -16.92 20.23 11.76
CA PRO A 649 -17.95 21.12 12.32
C PRO A 649 -19.17 21.34 11.41
N PHE A 650 -18.98 21.33 10.08
CA PHE A 650 -20.05 21.50 9.10
C PHE A 650 -20.92 20.25 8.95
N CYS A 651 -20.31 19.08 8.84
CA CYS A 651 -21.04 17.84 8.64
C CYS A 651 -21.88 17.46 9.87
N ARG A 652 -21.44 17.86 11.08
CA ARG A 652 -22.25 17.69 12.30
C ARG A 652 -23.63 18.34 12.19
N GLN A 653 -23.74 19.51 11.55
CA GLN A 653 -25.02 20.19 11.35
C GLN A 653 -25.97 19.42 10.43
N LEU A 654 -25.43 18.62 9.50
CA LEU A 654 -26.24 17.76 8.65
C LEU A 654 -26.55 16.41 9.28
N SER A 655 -25.84 16.02 10.35
CA SER A 655 -26.07 14.73 11.00
C SER A 655 -27.52 14.61 11.46
N GLY A 656 -28.21 13.59 10.97
CA GLY A 656 -29.61 13.34 11.26
C GLY A 656 -30.61 14.12 10.41
N LYS A 657 -30.20 15.08 9.56
CA LYS A 657 -31.10 15.80 8.64
C LYS A 657 -31.78 14.80 7.71
N VAL A 658 -33.09 14.94 7.51
CA VAL A 658 -33.90 14.08 6.63
C VAL A 658 -34.51 14.93 5.52
N VAL A 659 -34.38 14.48 4.27
CA VAL A 659 -34.98 15.11 3.10
C VAL A 659 -35.68 14.08 2.22
N GLY A 660 -36.58 14.54 1.35
CA GLY A 660 -37.10 13.67 0.28
C GLY A 660 -35.98 13.29 -0.69
N ILE A 661 -36.02 12.09 -1.28
CA ILE A 661 -34.93 11.59 -2.13
C ILE A 661 -34.63 12.47 -3.36
N GLU A 662 -35.63 13.23 -3.82
CA GLU A 662 -35.53 14.20 -4.92
C GLU A 662 -35.25 15.64 -4.45
N LYS A 663 -35.20 15.88 -3.13
CA LYS A 663 -34.87 17.19 -2.57
C LYS A 663 -33.40 17.23 -2.15
N PRO A 664 -32.71 18.37 -2.33
CA PRO A 664 -31.35 18.51 -1.84
C PRO A 664 -31.32 18.62 -0.31
N PHE A 665 -30.19 18.21 0.28
CA PHE A 665 -29.87 18.48 1.68
C PHE A 665 -29.45 19.94 1.89
N LEU A 666 -28.83 20.56 0.88
CA LEU A 666 -28.48 21.98 0.87
C LEU A 666 -28.76 22.57 -0.51
N GLU A 667 -29.41 23.73 -0.54
CA GLU A 667 -29.68 24.47 -1.77
C GLU A 667 -28.44 25.23 -2.26
N ASN A 668 -28.46 25.61 -3.55
CA ASN A 668 -27.41 26.46 -4.10
C ASN A 668 -27.42 27.84 -3.41
N GLY A 669 -26.26 28.31 -2.96
CA GLY A 669 -26.11 29.57 -2.23
C GLY A 669 -26.50 29.50 -0.74
N GLU A 670 -27.00 28.35 -0.25
CA GLU A 670 -27.26 28.16 1.18
C GLU A 670 -25.93 28.26 1.95
N THR A 671 -25.91 29.04 3.03
CA THR A 671 -24.74 29.22 3.89
C THR A 671 -24.81 28.26 5.06
N LEU A 672 -23.82 27.39 5.18
CA LEU A 672 -23.68 26.44 6.26
C LEU A 672 -22.69 26.99 7.29
N TYR A 673 -23.11 27.10 8.54
CA TYR A 673 -22.25 27.49 9.65
C TYR A 673 -21.64 26.27 10.33
N ALA A 674 -20.38 26.35 10.72
CA ALA A 674 -19.73 25.35 11.55
C ALA A 674 -20.40 25.27 12.92
N SER A 675 -20.27 24.13 13.60
CA SER A 675 -20.80 23.94 14.96
C SER A 675 -20.24 24.93 16.00
N ASP A 676 -19.15 25.65 15.70
CA ASP A 676 -18.60 26.71 16.54
C ASP A 676 -19.28 28.08 16.35
N GLY A 677 -20.17 28.22 15.36
CA GLY A 677 -20.89 29.46 15.03
C GLY A 677 -20.03 30.58 14.44
N LYS A 678 -18.71 30.38 14.28
CA LYS A 678 -17.75 31.41 13.84
C LYS A 678 -17.35 31.24 12.38
N ASN A 679 -17.39 30.01 11.90
CA ASN A 679 -16.98 29.68 10.54
C ASN A 679 -18.18 29.36 9.65
N TRP A 680 -18.13 29.74 8.37
CA TRP A 680 -19.23 29.56 7.44
C TRP A 680 -18.75 29.15 6.05
N MET A 681 -19.61 28.49 5.29
CA MET A 681 -19.34 28.07 3.92
C MET A 681 -20.60 28.23 3.07
N ALA A 682 -20.49 28.96 1.96
CA ALA A 682 -21.57 29.06 0.97
C ALA A 682 -21.53 27.87 0.00
N MET A 683 -22.69 27.30 -0.31
CA MET A 683 -22.78 26.14 -1.20
C MET A 683 -22.73 26.54 -2.68
N ASN A 684 -21.75 26.00 -3.39
CA ASN A 684 -21.72 26.02 -4.85
C ASN A 684 -22.44 24.78 -5.41
N GLY A 685 -23.66 24.99 -5.90
CA GLY A 685 -24.57 23.99 -6.42
C GLY A 685 -25.37 23.24 -5.34
N LYS A 686 -26.51 22.67 -5.76
CA LYS A 686 -27.38 21.85 -4.90
C LYS A 686 -26.65 20.60 -4.43
N LYS A 687 -26.74 20.26 -3.14
CA LYS A 687 -26.12 19.05 -2.56
C LYS A 687 -27.17 17.98 -2.31
N MET A 688 -27.19 16.98 -3.18
CA MET A 688 -28.09 15.82 -3.05
C MET A 688 -27.54 14.73 -2.12
N HIS A 689 -26.22 14.70 -1.94
CA HIS A 689 -25.52 13.68 -1.16
C HIS A 689 -24.08 14.16 -0.81
N PRO A 690 -23.39 13.49 0.13
CA PRO A 690 -21.99 13.76 0.42
C PRO A 690 -21.05 13.46 -0.76
N PRO A 691 -19.84 14.05 -0.82
CA PRO A 691 -19.25 14.98 0.13
C PRO A 691 -19.65 16.43 -0.16
N ILE A 692 -19.64 17.27 0.88
CA ILE A 692 -19.68 18.74 0.72
C ILE A 692 -18.28 19.27 0.41
N HIS A 693 -17.28 18.74 1.12
CA HIS A 693 -15.86 19.07 0.98
C HIS A 693 -15.01 17.82 1.24
N ARG A 694 -13.70 17.91 0.96
CA ARG A 694 -12.75 16.80 1.13
C ARG A 694 -12.58 16.40 2.61
N GLY A 695 -12.33 15.11 2.85
CA GLY A 695 -11.87 14.59 4.15
C GLY A 695 -12.96 14.13 5.13
N CYS A 696 -14.23 14.23 4.76
CA CYS A 696 -15.34 13.79 5.61
C CYS A 696 -15.85 12.39 5.23
N VAL A 697 -16.00 11.54 6.24
CA VAL A 697 -16.68 10.23 6.12
C VAL A 697 -18.15 10.41 6.44
N CYS A 698 -18.89 10.92 5.46
CA CYS A 698 -20.34 11.14 5.53
C CYS A 698 -21.06 10.20 4.57
N VAL A 699 -22.19 9.67 5.03
CA VAL A 699 -23.02 8.75 4.24
C VAL A 699 -24.49 9.15 4.32
N ILE A 700 -25.24 8.88 3.27
CA ILE A 700 -26.71 8.91 3.32
C ILE A 700 -27.24 7.50 3.53
N VAL A 701 -28.35 7.39 4.24
CA VAL A 701 -29.09 6.13 4.43
C VAL A 701 -30.58 6.35 4.18
N PRO A 702 -31.35 5.29 3.87
CA PRO A 702 -32.81 5.35 3.90
C PRO A 702 -33.31 5.68 5.31
N GLU A 703 -34.35 6.50 5.42
CA GLU A 703 -34.96 6.83 6.71
C GLU A 703 -35.69 5.60 7.31
N SER A 704 -35.47 5.28 8.58
CA SER A 704 -36.16 4.18 9.27
C SER A 704 -37.68 4.30 9.11
N GLY A 705 -38.33 3.24 8.59
CA GLY A 705 -39.77 3.25 8.29
C GLY A 705 -40.15 3.95 6.98
N THR A 706 -39.21 4.17 6.05
CA THR A 706 -39.55 4.64 4.70
C THR A 706 -40.55 3.68 4.06
N ARG A 707 -41.77 4.16 3.76
CA ARG A 707 -42.69 3.43 2.88
C ARG A 707 -42.03 3.31 1.51
N ILE A 708 -41.80 2.08 1.08
CA ILE A 708 -41.47 1.75 -0.31
C ILE A 708 -42.71 2.08 -1.13
N ASN A 709 -42.62 3.01 -2.08
CA ASN A 709 -43.72 3.28 -2.99
C ASN A 709 -43.75 2.18 -4.06
N HIS A 710 -44.53 1.13 -3.82
CA HIS A 710 -44.61 -0.04 -4.70
C HIS A 710 -45.18 0.29 -6.08
N PHE A 711 -46.03 1.32 -6.19
CA PHE A 711 -46.58 1.79 -7.46
C PHE A 711 -45.50 2.42 -8.36
N ALA A 712 -44.66 3.29 -7.79
CA ALA A 712 -43.52 3.89 -8.50
C ALA A 712 -42.51 2.81 -8.95
N VAL A 713 -42.21 1.84 -8.09
CA VAL A 713 -41.31 0.72 -8.42
C VAL A 713 -41.87 -0.13 -9.55
N ALA A 714 -43.17 -0.42 -9.55
CA ALA A 714 -43.81 -1.19 -10.61
C ALA A 714 -43.82 -0.45 -11.96
N ARG A 715 -44.05 0.87 -11.97
CA ARG A 715 -43.97 1.70 -13.19
C ARG A 715 -42.59 1.76 -13.81
N LEU A 716 -41.55 1.74 -12.98
CA LEU A 716 -40.15 1.71 -13.42
C LEU A 716 -39.69 0.29 -13.86
N GLY A 717 -40.61 -0.67 -13.99
CA GLY A 717 -40.27 -2.03 -14.44
C GLY A 717 -39.67 -2.92 -13.34
N GLY A 718 -39.80 -2.53 -12.08
CA GLY A 718 -39.33 -3.28 -10.91
C GLY A 718 -40.28 -4.38 -10.44
N ALA A 719 -40.24 -4.68 -9.14
CA ALA A 719 -41.15 -5.65 -8.53
C ALA A 719 -42.62 -5.28 -8.82
N HIS A 720 -43.44 -6.28 -9.14
CA HIS A 720 -44.86 -6.11 -9.52
C HIS A 720 -45.13 -5.35 -10.82
N ALA A 721 -44.12 -5.03 -11.66
CA ALA A 721 -44.34 -4.38 -12.96
C ALA A 721 -45.27 -5.19 -13.89
N GLY A 722 -45.11 -6.51 -13.94
CA GLY A 722 -46.01 -7.39 -14.70
C GLY A 722 -47.43 -7.41 -14.14
N TYR A 723 -47.58 -7.28 -12.82
CA TYR A 723 -48.88 -7.18 -12.16
C TYR A 723 -49.57 -5.86 -12.51
N LEU A 724 -48.85 -4.73 -12.40
CA LEU A 724 -49.36 -3.41 -12.80
C LEU A 724 -49.76 -3.39 -14.27
N LYS A 725 -48.91 -3.90 -15.17
CA LYS A 725 -49.21 -3.95 -16.62
C LYS A 725 -50.48 -4.74 -16.92
N ASN A 726 -50.68 -5.90 -16.28
CA ASN A 726 -51.91 -6.68 -16.45
C ASN A 726 -53.13 -5.96 -15.85
N LEU A 727 -52.95 -5.26 -14.74
CA LEU A 727 -54.00 -4.51 -14.08
C LEU A 727 -54.45 -3.30 -14.92
N GLU A 728 -53.51 -2.56 -15.51
CA GLU A 728 -53.77 -1.44 -16.44
C GLU A 728 -54.53 -1.88 -17.70
N LEU A 729 -54.30 -3.13 -18.17
CA LEU A 729 -54.99 -3.69 -19.33
C LEU A 729 -56.42 -4.18 -19.05
N MET A 730 -56.78 -4.43 -17.79
CA MET A 730 -57.98 -5.20 -17.43
C MET A 730 -59.01 -4.43 -16.59
N SER A 731 -58.71 -3.25 -16.04
CA SER A 731 -59.43 -2.75 -14.84
C SER A 731 -60.21 -1.45 -15.04
N GLY A 732 -61.50 -1.45 -14.66
CA GLY A 732 -62.27 -0.24 -14.30
C GLY A 732 -62.26 0.04 -12.79
N THR A 733 -62.61 1.27 -12.36
CA THR A 733 -62.56 1.70 -10.93
C THR A 733 -63.26 0.73 -9.97
N ARG A 734 -64.44 0.22 -10.34
CA ARG A 734 -65.21 -0.77 -9.55
C ARG A 734 -64.49 -2.13 -9.41
N GLN A 735 -63.70 -2.53 -10.40
CA GLN A 735 -62.92 -3.78 -10.32
C GLN A 735 -61.70 -3.62 -9.42
N LEU A 736 -61.05 -2.45 -9.42
CA LEU A 736 -59.95 -2.13 -8.50
C LEU A 736 -60.41 -2.12 -7.03
N GLU A 737 -61.56 -1.50 -6.74
CA GLU A 737 -62.14 -1.53 -5.40
C GLU A 737 -62.44 -2.96 -4.92
N LYS A 738 -62.96 -3.82 -5.81
CA LYS A 738 -63.20 -5.23 -5.52
C LYS A 738 -61.89 -5.99 -5.27
N ALA A 739 -60.85 -5.70 -6.05
CA ALA A 739 -59.53 -6.29 -5.91
C ALA A 739 -58.86 -5.89 -4.58
N ILE A 740 -58.98 -4.63 -4.17
CA ILE A 740 -58.50 -4.12 -2.88
C ILE A 740 -59.19 -4.87 -1.73
N ARG A 741 -60.53 -4.92 -1.72
CA ARG A 741 -61.30 -5.64 -0.68
C ARG A 741 -60.97 -7.12 -0.63
N ALA A 742 -60.71 -7.76 -1.78
CA ALA A 742 -60.31 -9.15 -1.84
C ALA A 742 -58.93 -9.38 -1.20
N LYS A 743 -57.96 -8.49 -1.45
CA LYS A 743 -56.63 -8.55 -0.83
C LYS A 743 -56.68 -8.28 0.67
N GLU A 744 -57.50 -7.33 1.13
CA GLU A 744 -57.71 -7.09 2.57
C GLU A 744 -58.22 -8.35 3.29
N LYS A 745 -59.19 -9.05 2.69
CA LYS A 745 -59.67 -10.34 3.21
C LYS A 745 -58.59 -11.43 3.20
N GLN A 746 -57.75 -11.48 2.16
CA GLN A 746 -56.65 -12.45 2.09
C GLN A 746 -55.58 -12.17 3.15
N ILE A 747 -55.20 -10.90 3.35
CA ILE A 747 -54.26 -10.48 4.39
C ILE A 747 -54.79 -10.91 5.77
N ALA A 748 -56.05 -10.59 6.08
CA ALA A 748 -56.67 -10.99 7.34
C ALA A 748 -56.68 -12.52 7.53
N ARG A 749 -56.92 -13.28 6.45
CA ARG A 749 -56.84 -14.75 6.48
C ARG A 749 -55.42 -15.25 6.75
N HIS A 750 -54.39 -14.62 6.19
CA HIS A 750 -53.00 -15.00 6.46
C HIS A 750 -52.55 -14.61 7.87
N GLN A 751 -53.05 -13.52 8.42
CA GLN A 751 -52.86 -13.16 9.83
C GLN A 751 -53.51 -14.20 10.75
N ASP A 752 -54.76 -14.61 10.48
CA ASP A 752 -55.42 -15.67 11.24
C ASP A 752 -54.72 -17.04 11.08
N LYS A 753 -54.04 -17.31 9.95
CA LYS A 753 -53.19 -18.51 9.82
C LYS A 753 -51.98 -18.47 10.75
N ILE A 754 -51.35 -17.30 10.93
CA ILE A 754 -50.20 -17.11 11.82
C ILE A 754 -50.64 -17.28 13.28
N GLU A 755 -51.76 -16.68 13.66
CA GLU A 755 -52.29 -16.72 15.03
C GLU A 755 -52.92 -18.09 15.36
N ASN A 756 -53.64 -18.69 14.40
CA ASN A 756 -54.43 -19.91 14.57
C ASN A 756 -54.10 -20.98 13.51
N PRO A 757 -52.85 -21.47 13.39
CA PRO A 757 -52.44 -22.36 12.30
C PRO A 757 -53.16 -23.71 12.30
N LYS A 758 -53.53 -24.22 13.49
CA LYS A 758 -54.27 -25.48 13.67
C LYS A 758 -55.64 -25.48 12.98
N LYS A 759 -56.26 -24.31 12.82
CA LYS A 759 -57.56 -24.14 12.16
C LYS A 759 -57.48 -24.37 10.65
N TYR A 760 -56.32 -24.12 10.06
CA TYR A 760 -56.14 -24.11 8.60
C TYR A 760 -55.37 -25.31 8.07
N ILE A 761 -54.62 -26.01 8.93
CA ILE A 761 -53.84 -27.18 8.55
C ILE A 761 -54.19 -28.34 9.49
N PRO A 762 -54.98 -29.32 9.01
CA PRO A 762 -55.24 -30.56 9.74
C PRO A 762 -53.91 -31.27 10.05
N GLY A 763 -53.74 -31.76 11.29
CA GLY A 763 -52.49 -32.41 11.70
C GLY A 763 -51.34 -31.43 12.00
N TRP A 764 -51.61 -30.16 12.31
CA TRP A 764 -50.57 -29.18 12.63
C TRP A 764 -49.56 -29.63 13.70
N ALA A 765 -50.01 -30.38 14.71
CA ALA A 765 -49.13 -30.86 15.78
C ALA A 765 -48.13 -31.93 15.31
N THR A 766 -48.46 -32.65 14.23
CA THR A 766 -47.66 -33.76 13.68
C THR A 766 -46.75 -33.32 12.53
N LEU A 767 -46.79 -32.05 12.12
CA LEU A 767 -45.88 -31.49 11.13
C LEU A 767 -44.48 -31.27 11.70
N ASP A 768 -43.47 -31.46 10.84
CA ASP A 768 -42.07 -31.20 11.15
C ASP A 768 -41.88 -29.77 11.71
N GLN A 769 -41.04 -29.64 12.74
CA GLN A 769 -40.83 -28.36 13.43
C GLN A 769 -40.33 -27.27 12.49
N ARG A 770 -39.37 -27.59 11.62
CA ARG A 770 -38.78 -26.64 10.67
C ARG A 770 -39.82 -26.17 9.65
N HIS A 771 -40.71 -27.07 9.23
CA HIS A 771 -41.83 -26.72 8.35
C HIS A 771 -42.83 -25.77 9.04
N ARG A 772 -43.16 -26.02 10.31
CA ARG A 772 -44.05 -25.14 11.08
C ARG A 772 -43.46 -23.74 11.25
N GLU A 773 -42.17 -23.66 11.57
CA GLU A 773 -41.43 -22.40 11.68
C GLU A 773 -41.36 -21.67 10.34
N ASP A 774 -41.12 -22.37 9.22
CA ASP A 774 -41.07 -21.76 7.89
C ASP A 774 -42.43 -21.13 7.48
N LEU A 775 -43.54 -21.79 7.82
CA LEU A 775 -44.88 -21.29 7.51
C LEU A 775 -45.22 -20.02 8.30
N VAL A 776 -44.93 -20.01 9.60
CA VAL A 776 -45.28 -18.93 10.53
C VAL A 776 -44.32 -17.74 10.40
N ASN A 777 -43.01 -18.00 10.27
CA ASN A 777 -41.99 -16.96 10.35
C ASN A 777 -41.54 -16.43 8.98
N ARG A 778 -41.86 -17.14 7.88
CA ARG A 778 -41.43 -16.72 6.53
C ARG A 778 -42.59 -16.70 5.54
N LYS A 779 -43.19 -17.84 5.21
CA LYS A 779 -44.11 -17.97 4.08
C LYS A 779 -45.37 -17.09 4.21
N TRP A 780 -46.08 -17.17 5.32
CA TRP A 780 -47.30 -16.36 5.51
C TRP A 780 -47.00 -14.86 5.71
N PRO A 781 -45.95 -14.46 6.46
CA PRO A 781 -45.47 -13.08 6.46
C PRO A 781 -45.14 -12.53 5.06
N ASP A 782 -44.39 -13.29 4.25
CA ASP A 782 -44.03 -12.89 2.88
C ASP A 782 -45.27 -12.72 1.98
N ASP A 783 -46.26 -13.62 2.11
CA ASP A 783 -47.54 -13.52 1.40
C ASP A 783 -48.30 -12.24 1.80
N ILE A 784 -48.28 -11.85 3.09
CA ILE A 784 -48.90 -10.62 3.59
C ILE A 784 -48.21 -9.39 2.99
N GLU A 785 -46.87 -9.35 3.00
CA GLU A 785 -46.12 -8.22 2.44
C GLU A 785 -46.38 -8.06 0.94
N ARG A 786 -46.39 -9.18 0.19
CA ARG A 786 -46.72 -9.19 -1.23
C ARG A 786 -48.12 -8.63 -1.51
N LEU A 787 -49.11 -9.05 -0.72
CA LEU A 787 -50.50 -8.59 -0.86
C LEU A 787 -50.65 -7.11 -0.50
N ARG A 788 -49.92 -6.62 0.52
CA ARG A 788 -49.90 -5.20 0.89
C ARG A 788 -49.29 -4.35 -0.22
N ALA A 789 -48.18 -4.78 -0.82
CA ALA A 789 -47.55 -4.12 -1.95
C ALA A 789 -48.48 -4.02 -3.17
N GLN A 790 -49.15 -5.12 -3.54
CA GLN A 790 -50.13 -5.11 -4.63
C GLN A 790 -51.35 -4.24 -4.32
N MET A 791 -51.84 -4.26 -3.08
CA MET A 791 -52.96 -3.41 -2.66
C MET A 791 -52.60 -1.92 -2.70
N GLU A 792 -51.35 -1.55 -2.38
CA GLU A 792 -50.86 -0.18 -2.53
C GLU A 792 -50.86 0.25 -4.00
N ILE A 793 -50.40 -0.63 -4.91
CA ILE A 793 -50.44 -0.42 -6.36
C ILE A 793 -51.89 -0.19 -6.83
N ASP A 794 -52.83 -1.05 -6.40
CA ASP A 794 -54.24 -0.91 -6.77
C ASP A 794 -54.84 0.42 -6.25
N LYS A 795 -54.48 0.83 -5.02
CA LYS A 795 -54.96 2.07 -4.39
C LYS A 795 -54.43 3.31 -5.11
N GLU A 796 -53.16 3.33 -5.52
CA GLU A 796 -52.58 4.45 -6.28
C GLU A 796 -53.12 4.51 -7.72
N LEU A 797 -53.28 3.36 -8.40
CA LEU A 797 -53.90 3.33 -9.73
C LEU A 797 -55.37 3.80 -9.69
N LEU A 798 -56.12 3.42 -8.65
CA LEU A 798 -57.50 3.88 -8.46
C LEU A 798 -57.56 5.41 -8.28
N LYS A 799 -56.60 6.01 -7.55
CA LYS A 799 -56.47 7.47 -7.43
C LYS A 799 -56.14 8.15 -8.75
N GLU A 800 -55.35 7.53 -9.62
CA GLU A 800 -55.06 8.08 -10.95
C GLU A 800 -56.27 8.02 -11.88
N LEU A 801 -57.05 6.94 -11.85
CA LEU A 801 -58.25 6.78 -12.67
C LEU A 801 -59.46 7.58 -12.17
N SER A 802 -59.41 8.07 -10.93
CA SER A 802 -60.46 8.88 -10.30
C SER A 802 -60.18 10.38 -10.35
N LYS A 803 -59.02 10.78 -10.89
CA LYS A 803 -58.67 12.15 -11.29
C LYS A 803 -59.02 12.34 -12.76
#